data_AF-A0A918LC87-F1
#
_entry.id   AF-A0A918LC87-F1
#
_cell.length_a   1.000
_cell.length_b   1.000
_cell.length_c   1.000
_cell.angle_alpha   90.00
_cell.angle_beta   90.00
_cell.angle_gamma   90.00
#
_symmetry.space_group_name_H-M   'P 1'
#
loop_
_entity.id
_entity.type
_entity.pdbx_description
1 polymer ?
#
loop_
_entity_poly.entity_id
_entity_poly.type
_entity_poly.pdbx_seq_one_letter_code
_entity_poly.pdbx_strand_id
1 'polypeptide(L)'
;MNRKAREDWLSDLDITRTHIFVPAIMSAGILISLFTLVRDALHGRNRRGHSRRAALEAHATAHHVLTGEPAHRALAAGLRPRAGYLLAALSSAGFAVYVAIGATANYFRPNGFVENIVWLWAASLGVSMALSVVAAVCAVAFLRWPKPARWQLPLLAHSPLGQPPTAPRVVSVLLLGWAAALTGAAAAIFTFVVAGAPHRLAAVDAWVAATAPGLDGLAGLGVFDPLGPLPVYLAAVAVIGLAAVRCTAVPVAYVIAAAVGLLLDVGLDLLVPRDRPVGGAADSFPSGHEVQALLLIGFAPMALLVLTRRAWLAWAGAALLAAVAVAAGLTSLQTGAHWWSDMTAGALWGAAAALTGWWALAYPRWHRHCGDCPLSVPHHPGATGLLRLPWRVEHTVRWAARIWVPITVAGFGALALVVGLPANPEGDGVGGRVAGPLQLALLGLVAVGWLVALRWEAAGALLLALAGSVLGTLAALAYHPLVSLAVALVFLAPAVGFWLVWQHRRTLRAIAVLAVSTTLLLSGTWVGALTIYDRYYGPAHPASTAPILPVDRVVWSWAGGVTTESAVVVAKLAEGARRARLGIAPSAGAAPVRSSPEEVVGADGVVRMVAVGLAPGTAYRYEIEVDGVADASRGVGELRTAPDGPASMTVAFGGCARTGSNGAVFDAIRAIRPDLYVITGDVHYGNPAENDVERFASLYGRVLTAPAQAALYRSVPVAYVWDDHDYGPNDADASAPTRQAARAAYARHVPHYPLAGGADGTIHQAFTIGRVRFVLTDTRSERTAATMLGKQQLAWLQRELVTASRSHALVVWVNPAPWVAPASPGRDDWGGYPDERARLAATIAGAGVRNLVMVSGDAHMVAVDDGTNTGYSDGPGFPLLHAAALDRPGGVKGGPYSGGVFPGAGQFGTVSVTDTGGSSIEVTLTGRDWRGTVLVQQRFTLPAR
;
A
#
# COMPACT_ATOMS: atom_id res chain seq x y z
N MET A 1 -51.66 22.73 -3.03
CA MET A 1 -52.48 21.75 -2.27
C MET A 1 -51.96 20.34 -2.62
N ASN A 2 -51.70 19.51 -1.60
CA ASN A 2 -51.34 18.06 -1.53
C ASN A 2 -51.47 17.19 -2.82
N ARG A 3 -50.65 16.15 -3.10
CA ARG A 3 -50.13 15.07 -2.24
C ARG A 3 -49.00 14.28 -2.97
N LYS A 4 -48.06 13.72 -2.20
CA LYS A 4 -46.89 12.89 -2.60
C LYS A 4 -47.21 11.67 -3.49
N ALA A 5 -46.32 11.37 -4.44
CA ALA A 5 -45.96 10.01 -4.86
C ALA A 5 -44.43 9.92 -5.01
N ARG A 6 -43.79 9.06 -4.22
CA ARG A 6 -42.37 8.65 -4.35
C ARG A 6 -42.40 7.24 -4.96
N GLU A 7 -41.73 7.04 -6.09
CA GLU A 7 -41.43 5.71 -6.64
C GLU A 7 -39.92 5.46 -6.60
N ASP A 8 -39.51 4.20 -6.57
CA ASP A 8 -39.35 3.35 -5.38
C ASP A 8 -38.12 2.49 -5.69
N TRP A 9 -37.02 2.71 -4.95
CA TRP A 9 -35.67 2.20 -5.26
C TRP A 9 -35.46 0.75 -4.77
N LEU A 10 -36.53 -0.03 -4.60
CA LEU A 10 -36.51 -1.30 -3.86
C LEU A 10 -36.59 -2.56 -4.74
N SER A 11 -36.61 -2.47 -6.07
CA SER A 11 -36.98 -3.64 -6.87
C SER A 11 -35.90 -4.69 -7.12
N ASP A 12 -34.59 -4.42 -6.96
CA ASP A 12 -33.56 -5.38 -7.43
C ASP A 12 -32.43 -5.75 -6.45
N LEU A 13 -32.65 -5.63 -5.14
CA LEU A 13 -31.83 -6.39 -4.19
C LEU A 13 -32.60 -7.63 -3.75
N ASP A 14 -32.16 -8.81 -4.23
CA ASP A 14 -32.56 -10.10 -3.68
C ASP A 14 -32.02 -10.23 -2.25
N ILE A 15 -32.80 -9.63 -1.36
CA ILE A 15 -32.70 -9.54 0.11
C ILE A 15 -32.96 -10.91 0.77
N THR A 16 -33.32 -11.96 0.03
CA THR A 16 -33.82 -13.21 0.64
C THR A 16 -32.74 -14.12 1.24
N ARG A 17 -31.46 -14.00 0.85
CA ARG A 17 -30.40 -14.91 1.34
C ARG A 17 -29.58 -14.42 2.54
N THR A 18 -29.42 -13.11 2.73
CA THR A 18 -28.49 -12.53 3.73
C THR A 18 -29.07 -12.37 5.14
N HIS A 19 -30.39 -12.44 5.33
CA HIS A 19 -31.01 -12.27 6.66
C HIS A 19 -31.15 -13.56 7.50
N ILE A 20 -30.72 -14.71 6.97
CA ILE A 20 -30.90 -16.03 7.61
C ILE A 20 -29.80 -16.33 8.65
N PHE A 21 -28.60 -15.74 8.52
CA PHE A 21 -27.40 -16.18 9.26
C PHE A 21 -27.27 -15.62 10.70
N VAL A 22 -27.82 -14.41 10.95
CA VAL A 22 -27.56 -13.66 12.19
C VAL A 22 -28.36 -14.21 13.39
N PRO A 23 -29.68 -14.52 13.30
CA PRO A 23 -30.41 -15.05 14.44
C PRO A 23 -30.00 -16.49 14.78
N ALA A 24 -29.61 -17.31 13.80
CA ALA A 24 -29.25 -18.72 14.00
C ALA A 24 -27.94 -18.87 14.81
N ILE A 25 -26.92 -18.07 14.51
CA ILE A 25 -25.64 -18.09 15.23
C ILE A 25 -25.77 -17.46 16.62
N MET A 26 -26.54 -16.37 16.75
CA MET A 26 -26.80 -15.76 18.07
C MET A 26 -27.67 -16.65 18.97
N SER A 27 -28.63 -17.37 18.40
CA SER A 27 -29.42 -18.38 19.12
C SER A 27 -28.55 -19.56 19.56
N ALA A 28 -27.57 -19.98 18.75
CA ALA A 28 -26.63 -21.04 19.12
C ALA A 28 -25.72 -20.63 20.29
N GLY A 29 -25.20 -19.40 20.31
CA GLY A 29 -24.40 -18.88 21.43
C GLY A 29 -25.20 -18.73 22.74
N ILE A 30 -26.46 -18.31 22.63
CA ILE A 30 -27.38 -18.23 23.78
C ILE A 30 -27.78 -19.63 24.24
N LEU A 31 -28.05 -20.57 23.33
CA LEU A 31 -28.33 -21.97 23.67
C LEU A 31 -27.12 -22.67 24.30
N ILE A 32 -25.89 -22.38 23.87
CA ILE A 32 -24.67 -22.91 24.48
C ILE A 32 -24.47 -22.31 25.88
N SER A 33 -24.75 -21.02 26.07
CA SER A 33 -24.70 -20.35 27.39
C SER A 33 -25.80 -20.85 28.33
N LEU A 34 -27.01 -21.07 27.81
CA LEU A 34 -28.13 -21.63 28.54
C LEU A 34 -27.86 -23.10 28.87
N PHE A 35 -27.30 -23.87 27.95
CA PHE A 35 -26.91 -25.27 28.15
C PHE A 35 -25.75 -25.38 29.12
N THR A 36 -24.80 -24.44 29.14
CA THR A 36 -23.74 -24.41 30.17
C THR A 36 -24.29 -23.99 31.53
N LEU A 37 -25.22 -23.03 31.61
CA LEU A 37 -25.91 -22.67 32.84
C LEU A 37 -26.78 -23.83 33.38
N VAL A 38 -27.51 -24.51 32.50
CA VAL A 38 -28.34 -25.68 32.82
C VAL A 38 -27.47 -26.89 33.15
N ARG A 39 -26.39 -27.15 32.41
CA ARG A 39 -25.38 -28.17 32.72
C ARG A 39 -24.75 -27.90 34.06
N ASP A 40 -24.38 -26.66 34.37
CA ASP A 40 -23.77 -26.32 35.66
C ASP A 40 -24.81 -26.36 36.81
N ALA A 41 -26.08 -26.06 36.54
CA ALA A 41 -27.19 -26.27 37.48
C ALA A 41 -27.49 -27.75 37.71
N LEU A 42 -27.43 -28.60 36.68
CA LEU A 42 -27.67 -30.05 36.73
C LEU A 42 -26.47 -30.83 37.29
N HIS A 43 -25.24 -30.43 36.94
CA HIS A 43 -24.00 -30.89 37.58
C HIS A 43 -23.86 -30.40 39.02
N GLY A 44 -24.69 -29.43 39.43
CA GLY A 44 -24.87 -29.00 40.81
C GLY A 44 -25.32 -30.11 41.77
N ARG A 45 -25.72 -31.28 41.28
CA ARG A 45 -26.08 -32.44 42.13
C ARG A 45 -24.93 -33.29 42.64
N ASN A 46 -23.66 -33.02 42.33
CA ASN A 46 -22.57 -33.75 42.99
C ASN A 46 -21.44 -32.86 43.53
N ARG A 47 -21.31 -32.89 44.87
CA ARG A 47 -20.28 -32.30 45.75
C ARG A 47 -20.19 -30.77 45.86
N ARG A 48 -20.09 -29.98 44.78
CA ARG A 48 -19.84 -28.51 44.91
C ARG A 48 -21.04 -27.73 45.47
N GLY A 49 -22.27 -28.10 45.11
CA GLY A 49 -23.50 -27.50 45.66
C GLY A 49 -23.70 -27.83 47.14
N HIS A 50 -23.43 -29.08 47.55
CA HIS A 50 -23.52 -29.52 48.94
C HIS A 50 -22.49 -28.83 49.84
N SER A 51 -21.22 -28.74 49.42
CA SER A 51 -20.19 -28.02 50.19
C SER A 51 -20.50 -26.53 50.33
N ARG A 52 -21.11 -25.90 49.30
CA ARG A 52 -21.53 -24.49 49.35
C ARG A 52 -22.73 -24.26 50.28
N ARG A 53 -23.70 -25.17 50.25
CA ARG A 53 -24.86 -25.15 51.14
C ARG A 53 -24.44 -25.34 52.60
N ALA A 54 -23.56 -26.31 52.86
CA ALA A 54 -22.99 -26.54 54.19
C ALA A 54 -22.21 -25.32 54.71
N ALA A 55 -21.47 -24.61 53.85
CA ALA A 55 -20.73 -23.41 54.24
C ALA A 55 -21.66 -22.23 54.58
N LEU A 56 -22.70 -21.99 53.78
CA LEU A 56 -23.67 -20.91 54.03
C LEU A 56 -24.57 -21.20 55.23
N GLU A 57 -25.02 -22.45 55.39
CA GLU A 57 -25.81 -22.88 56.55
C GLU A 57 -24.96 -22.91 57.83
N ALA A 58 -23.68 -23.31 57.76
CA ALA A 58 -22.76 -23.22 58.89
C ALA A 58 -22.46 -21.76 59.26
N HIS A 59 -22.29 -20.87 58.28
CA HIS A 59 -22.05 -19.44 58.55
C HIS A 59 -23.30 -18.73 59.09
N ALA A 60 -24.48 -19.07 58.58
CA ALA A 60 -25.75 -18.56 59.09
C ALA A 60 -26.06 -19.10 60.50
N THR A 61 -25.75 -20.37 60.76
CA THR A 61 -25.85 -20.98 62.10
C THR A 61 -24.86 -20.33 63.06
N ALA A 62 -23.60 -20.17 62.67
CA ALA A 62 -22.58 -19.51 63.49
C ALA A 62 -22.95 -18.06 63.79
N HIS A 63 -23.42 -17.29 62.80
CA HIS A 63 -23.87 -15.92 63.00
C HIS A 63 -25.10 -15.85 63.91
N HIS A 64 -26.07 -16.75 63.76
CA HIS A 64 -27.25 -16.80 64.63
C HIS A 64 -26.86 -17.12 66.08
N VAL A 65 -25.97 -18.10 66.28
CA VAL A 65 -25.44 -18.47 67.61
C VAL A 65 -24.66 -17.32 68.24
N LEU A 66 -23.85 -16.59 67.46
CA LEU A 66 -22.99 -15.53 67.96
C LEU A 66 -23.72 -14.20 68.24
N THR A 67 -24.80 -13.91 67.51
CA THR A 67 -25.44 -12.57 67.55
C THR A 67 -26.89 -12.60 68.00
N GLY A 68 -27.51 -13.76 68.13
CA GLY A 68 -28.95 -13.92 68.39
C GLY A 68 -29.85 -13.50 67.22
N GLU A 69 -29.29 -12.86 66.18
CA GLU A 69 -30.01 -12.42 65.00
C GLU A 69 -30.52 -13.62 64.19
N PRO A 70 -31.76 -13.60 63.68
CA PRO A 70 -32.31 -14.72 62.93
C PRO A 70 -31.41 -15.13 61.75
N ALA A 71 -31.21 -16.43 61.54
CA ALA A 71 -30.32 -16.99 60.51
C ALA A 71 -30.57 -16.44 59.08
N HIS A 72 -31.78 -15.95 58.77
CA HIS A 72 -32.09 -15.34 57.48
C HIS A 72 -31.36 -14.02 57.20
N ARG A 73 -30.92 -13.27 58.23
CA ARG A 73 -30.18 -12.01 58.06
C ARG A 73 -28.73 -12.25 57.65
N ALA A 74 -28.09 -13.29 58.16
CA ALA A 74 -26.75 -13.71 57.77
C ALA A 74 -26.67 -14.20 56.31
N LEU A 75 -27.73 -14.88 55.83
CA LEU A 75 -27.87 -15.26 54.43
C LEU A 75 -27.99 -14.05 53.48
N ALA A 76 -28.56 -12.93 53.95
CA ALA A 76 -28.75 -11.70 53.18
C ALA A 76 -27.44 -10.90 52.98
N ALA A 77 -26.48 -11.01 53.90
CA ALA A 77 -25.15 -10.38 53.76
C ALA A 77 -24.34 -10.93 52.59
N GLY A 78 -24.67 -12.13 52.14
CA GLY A 78 -24.09 -12.71 50.94
C GLY A 78 -24.72 -12.18 49.64
N LEU A 79 -25.83 -11.44 49.66
CA LEU A 79 -26.55 -11.09 48.43
C LEU A 79 -25.95 -9.89 47.66
N ARG A 80 -26.17 -9.79 46.33
CA ARG A 80 -25.63 -8.72 45.47
C ARG A 80 -26.11 -7.33 45.92
N PRO A 81 -25.33 -6.25 45.71
CA PRO A 81 -25.78 -4.89 46.00
C PRO A 81 -27.03 -4.52 45.20
N ARG A 82 -27.89 -3.66 45.76
CA ARG A 82 -29.15 -3.18 45.14
C ARG A 82 -28.97 -2.79 43.66
N ALA A 83 -27.96 -1.97 43.34
CA ALA A 83 -27.68 -1.53 41.97
C ALA A 83 -27.35 -2.68 40.99
N GLY A 84 -26.75 -3.77 41.49
CA GLY A 84 -26.48 -4.96 40.69
C GLY A 84 -27.75 -5.66 40.21
N TYR A 85 -28.82 -5.64 41.03
CA TYR A 85 -30.12 -6.16 40.62
C TYR A 85 -30.83 -5.28 39.60
N LEU A 86 -30.70 -3.95 39.70
CA LEU A 86 -31.23 -3.02 38.71
C LEU A 86 -30.60 -3.24 37.33
N LEU A 87 -29.26 -3.33 37.29
CA LEU A 87 -28.53 -3.52 36.05
C LEU A 87 -28.84 -4.87 35.39
N ALA A 88 -28.93 -5.93 36.19
CA ALA A 88 -29.34 -7.25 35.71
C ALA A 88 -30.79 -7.25 35.18
N ALA A 89 -31.69 -6.50 35.83
CA ALA A 89 -33.06 -6.35 35.38
C ALA A 89 -33.15 -5.61 34.03
N LEU A 90 -32.50 -4.45 33.90
CA LEU A 90 -32.52 -3.65 32.67
C LEU A 90 -31.88 -4.40 31.49
N SER A 91 -30.75 -5.06 31.73
CA SER A 91 -30.04 -5.81 30.68
C SER A 91 -30.88 -7.00 30.20
N SER A 92 -31.43 -7.79 31.12
CA SER A 92 -32.25 -8.96 30.76
C SER A 92 -33.55 -8.55 30.07
N ALA A 93 -34.15 -7.42 30.48
CA ALA A 93 -35.33 -6.86 29.84
C ALA A 93 -35.03 -6.36 28.41
N GLY A 94 -33.93 -5.63 28.21
CA GLY A 94 -33.51 -5.15 26.89
C GLY A 94 -33.27 -6.31 25.91
N PHE A 95 -32.58 -7.36 26.37
CA PHE A 95 -32.37 -8.58 25.56
C PHE A 95 -33.68 -9.30 25.25
N ALA A 96 -34.59 -9.43 26.22
CA ALA A 96 -35.90 -10.06 25.99
C ALA A 96 -36.70 -9.30 24.92
N VAL A 97 -36.78 -7.97 25.02
CA VAL A 97 -37.49 -7.13 24.04
C VAL A 97 -36.87 -7.26 22.64
N TYR A 98 -35.54 -7.23 22.55
CA TYR A 98 -34.84 -7.39 21.26
C TYR A 98 -35.13 -8.75 20.61
N VAL A 99 -35.02 -9.84 21.35
CA VAL A 99 -35.29 -11.20 20.86
C VAL A 99 -36.75 -11.35 20.43
N ALA A 100 -37.69 -10.83 21.22
CA ALA A 100 -39.12 -10.88 20.91
C ALA A 100 -39.45 -10.12 19.62
N ILE A 101 -38.96 -8.88 19.46
CA ILE A 101 -39.21 -8.07 18.28
C ILE A 101 -38.58 -8.72 17.04
N GLY A 102 -37.30 -9.09 17.12
CA GLY A 102 -36.59 -9.69 15.99
C GLY A 102 -37.18 -11.03 15.53
N ALA A 103 -37.54 -11.92 16.46
CA ALA A 103 -38.13 -13.22 16.12
C ALA A 103 -39.54 -13.08 15.54
N THR A 104 -40.36 -12.17 16.10
CA THR A 104 -41.76 -11.98 15.68
C THR A 104 -41.85 -11.27 14.34
N ALA A 105 -41.04 -10.24 14.11
CA ALA A 105 -40.98 -9.54 12.83
C ALA A 105 -40.54 -10.46 11.67
N ASN A 106 -39.67 -11.44 11.95
CA ASN A 106 -39.23 -12.42 10.97
C ASN A 106 -40.26 -13.53 10.70
N TYR A 107 -41.05 -13.96 11.69
CA TYR A 107 -42.05 -15.02 11.53
C TYR A 107 -43.28 -14.56 10.74
N PHE A 108 -43.76 -13.34 10.98
CA PHE A 108 -44.97 -12.80 10.31
C PHE A 108 -44.70 -12.13 8.96
N ARG A 109 -43.51 -12.28 8.39
CA ARG A 109 -43.16 -11.72 7.08
C ARG A 109 -43.67 -12.63 5.97
N PRO A 110 -44.40 -12.12 4.95
CA PRO A 110 -44.84 -12.95 3.82
C PRO A 110 -43.62 -13.54 3.09
N ASN A 111 -43.60 -14.87 2.87
CA ASN A 111 -42.48 -15.64 2.28
C ASN A 111 -41.22 -15.75 3.17
N GLY A 112 -41.34 -15.56 4.49
CA GLY A 112 -40.23 -15.80 5.41
C GLY A 112 -39.89 -17.29 5.53
N PHE A 113 -38.60 -17.67 5.46
CA PHE A 113 -38.14 -19.07 5.61
C PHE A 113 -38.56 -19.74 6.94
N VAL A 114 -39.01 -18.95 7.93
CA VAL A 114 -39.47 -19.40 9.27
C VAL A 114 -41.00 -19.54 9.36
N GLU A 115 -41.75 -19.11 8.34
CA GLU A 115 -43.21 -19.27 8.27
C GLU A 115 -43.61 -20.75 8.40
N ASN A 116 -42.75 -21.66 7.92
CA ASN A 116 -42.90 -23.11 8.02
C ASN A 116 -42.20 -23.73 9.26
N ILE A 117 -41.60 -22.93 10.15
CA ILE A 117 -40.78 -23.38 11.28
C ILE A 117 -41.24 -22.70 12.58
N VAL A 118 -42.54 -22.83 12.88
CA VAL A 118 -43.21 -22.26 14.06
C VAL A 118 -42.47 -22.57 15.37
N TRP A 119 -41.84 -23.74 15.47
CA TRP A 119 -41.13 -24.16 16.69
C TRP A 119 -39.89 -23.32 17.01
N LEU A 120 -39.21 -22.74 16.01
CA LEU A 120 -38.02 -21.90 16.22
C LEU A 120 -38.42 -20.51 16.72
N TRP A 121 -39.51 -19.96 16.18
CA TRP A 121 -40.16 -18.75 16.69
C TRP A 121 -40.67 -18.97 18.13
N ALA A 122 -41.36 -20.09 18.39
CA ALA A 122 -41.82 -20.46 19.72
C ALA A 122 -40.66 -20.66 20.72
N ALA A 123 -39.55 -21.27 20.31
CA ALA A 123 -38.35 -21.42 21.14
C ALA A 123 -37.70 -20.06 21.46
N SER A 124 -37.64 -19.14 20.49
CA SER A 124 -37.11 -17.79 20.67
C SER A 124 -37.97 -16.96 21.62
N LEU A 125 -39.30 -17.09 21.52
CA LEU A 125 -40.23 -16.51 22.48
C LEU A 125 -40.09 -17.15 23.87
N GLY A 126 -39.82 -18.46 23.95
CA GLY A 126 -39.50 -19.15 25.19
C GLY A 126 -38.25 -18.61 25.89
N VAL A 127 -37.19 -18.34 25.12
CA VAL A 127 -35.95 -17.70 25.64
C VAL A 127 -36.23 -16.26 26.07
N SER A 128 -36.96 -15.49 25.27
CA SER A 128 -37.39 -14.14 25.64
C SER A 128 -38.19 -14.14 26.94
N MET A 129 -39.10 -15.09 27.11
CA MET A 129 -39.91 -15.23 28.32
C MET A 129 -39.04 -15.58 29.54
N ALA A 130 -38.07 -16.49 29.39
CA ALA A 130 -37.13 -16.83 30.46
C ALA A 130 -36.29 -15.61 30.89
N LEU A 131 -35.81 -14.81 29.94
CA LEU A 131 -35.08 -13.56 30.21
C LEU A 131 -35.97 -12.51 30.89
N SER A 132 -37.23 -12.39 30.47
CA SER A 132 -38.22 -11.54 31.15
C SER A 132 -38.49 -11.98 32.59
N VAL A 133 -38.52 -13.29 32.87
CA VAL A 133 -38.65 -13.81 34.25
C VAL A 133 -37.41 -13.46 35.07
N VAL A 134 -36.20 -13.61 34.52
CA VAL A 134 -34.96 -13.18 35.20
C VAL A 134 -34.97 -11.67 35.45
N ALA A 135 -35.40 -10.88 34.47
CA ALA A 135 -35.55 -9.44 34.60
C ALA A 135 -36.52 -9.07 35.73
N ALA A 136 -37.67 -9.74 35.80
CA ALA A 136 -38.69 -9.53 36.82
C ALA A 136 -38.20 -9.94 38.22
N VAL A 137 -37.56 -11.11 38.36
CA VAL A 137 -36.99 -11.57 39.64
C VAL A 137 -35.94 -10.59 40.15
N CYS A 138 -35.06 -10.10 39.28
CA CYS A 138 -34.07 -9.07 39.61
C CYS A 138 -34.72 -7.71 39.93
N ALA A 139 -35.73 -7.29 39.18
CA ALA A 139 -36.45 -6.03 39.44
C ALA A 139 -37.18 -6.07 40.79
N VAL A 140 -37.84 -7.18 41.13
CA VAL A 140 -38.50 -7.36 42.43
C VAL A 140 -37.47 -7.41 43.57
N ALA A 141 -36.32 -8.06 43.36
CA ALA A 141 -35.23 -8.05 44.32
C ALA A 141 -34.64 -6.64 44.53
N PHE A 142 -34.53 -5.84 43.47
CA PHE A 142 -34.14 -4.42 43.52
C PHE A 142 -35.15 -3.55 44.29
N LEU A 143 -36.45 -3.75 44.04
CA LEU A 143 -37.53 -2.99 44.66
C LEU A 143 -37.74 -3.33 46.14
N ARG A 144 -37.53 -4.60 46.52
CA ARG A 144 -37.72 -5.09 47.91
C ARG A 144 -36.42 -5.18 48.71
N TRP A 145 -35.31 -4.67 48.17
CA TRP A 145 -34.04 -4.63 48.86
C TRP A 145 -34.14 -3.81 50.17
N PRO A 146 -33.60 -4.26 51.32
CA PRO A 146 -32.70 -5.42 51.54
C PRO A 146 -33.40 -6.72 51.94
N LYS A 147 -34.74 -6.78 51.90
CA LYS A 147 -35.54 -7.94 52.33
C LYS A 147 -36.26 -8.55 51.11
N PRO A 148 -35.55 -9.25 50.21
CA PRO A 148 -36.20 -9.94 49.09
C PRO A 148 -37.26 -10.91 49.62
N ALA A 149 -38.29 -11.18 48.82
CA ALA A 149 -39.39 -12.02 49.27
C ALA A 149 -38.88 -13.43 49.65
N ARG A 150 -39.50 -14.07 50.65
CA ARG A 150 -39.03 -15.37 51.18
C ARG A 150 -38.87 -16.43 50.10
N TRP A 151 -39.72 -16.42 49.07
CA TRP A 151 -39.65 -17.32 47.93
C TRP A 151 -38.48 -17.04 46.97
N GLN A 152 -37.91 -15.82 46.96
CA GLN A 152 -36.75 -15.45 46.13
C GLN A 152 -35.43 -15.88 46.79
N LEU A 153 -35.41 -16.05 48.11
CA LEU A 153 -34.17 -16.38 48.85
C LEU A 153 -33.52 -17.69 48.38
N PRO A 154 -34.25 -18.80 48.14
CA PRO A 154 -33.66 -20.01 47.58
C PRO A 154 -33.10 -19.77 46.17
N LEU A 155 -33.81 -19.04 45.31
CA LEU A 155 -33.37 -18.76 43.94
C LEU A 155 -32.11 -17.90 43.90
N LEU A 156 -32.07 -16.83 44.70
CA LEU A 156 -30.91 -15.95 44.79
C LEU A 156 -29.72 -16.66 45.46
N ALA A 157 -29.94 -17.44 46.51
CA ALA A 157 -28.87 -18.15 47.22
C ALA A 157 -28.25 -19.31 46.42
N HIS A 158 -29.01 -19.95 45.52
CA HIS A 158 -28.56 -21.14 44.78
C HIS A 158 -28.29 -20.88 43.29
N SER A 159 -28.45 -19.64 42.81
CA SER A 159 -28.16 -19.25 41.43
C SER A 159 -27.14 -18.10 41.34
N PRO A 160 -26.53 -17.86 40.17
CA PRO A 160 -25.61 -16.75 39.96
C PRO A 160 -26.21 -15.35 40.19
N LEU A 161 -27.54 -15.26 40.29
CA LEU A 161 -28.28 -14.00 40.43
C LEU A 161 -28.10 -13.36 41.80
N GLY A 162 -27.87 -14.15 42.86
CA GLY A 162 -28.02 -13.63 44.21
C GLY A 162 -26.77 -13.16 44.92
N GLN A 163 -25.55 -13.62 44.66
CA GLN A 163 -24.37 -13.27 45.51
C GLN A 163 -23.30 -12.47 44.73
N PRO A 164 -22.61 -11.47 45.31
CA PRO A 164 -21.50 -10.79 44.67
C PRO A 164 -20.26 -11.70 44.68
N PRO A 165 -19.43 -11.68 43.63
CA PRO A 165 -18.12 -12.33 43.67
C PRO A 165 -17.29 -11.67 44.77
N THR A 166 -16.72 -12.48 45.66
CA THR A 166 -15.96 -12.10 46.87
C THR A 166 -15.04 -10.86 46.74
N ALA A 167 -15.16 -9.92 47.70
CA ALA A 167 -14.19 -8.92 48.20
C ALA A 167 -13.80 -7.66 47.34
N PRO A 168 -13.42 -6.51 47.97
CA PRO A 168 -13.57 -5.14 47.43
C PRO A 168 -12.53 -4.68 46.38
N ARG A 169 -11.96 -5.60 45.60
CA ARG A 169 -11.24 -5.26 44.34
C ARG A 169 -12.11 -5.41 43.09
N VAL A 170 -13.33 -5.95 43.25
CA VAL A 170 -14.23 -6.34 42.14
C VAL A 170 -14.95 -5.14 41.50
N VAL A 171 -15.00 -3.97 42.16
CA VAL A 171 -15.64 -2.77 41.60
C VAL A 171 -14.93 -2.30 40.33
N SER A 172 -13.59 -2.29 40.28
CA SER A 172 -12.83 -1.92 39.08
C SER A 172 -12.89 -2.99 37.98
N VAL A 173 -12.91 -4.28 38.34
CA VAL A 173 -13.04 -5.38 37.37
C VAL A 173 -14.41 -5.38 36.72
N LEU A 174 -15.49 -5.20 37.48
CA LEU A 174 -16.85 -5.16 36.91
C LEU A 174 -17.06 -3.91 36.05
N LEU A 175 -16.57 -2.75 36.48
CA LEU A 175 -16.67 -1.51 35.68
C LEU A 175 -15.87 -1.61 34.37
N LEU A 176 -14.66 -2.18 34.39
CA LEU A 176 -13.89 -2.43 33.16
C LEU A 176 -14.56 -3.47 32.26
N GLY A 177 -15.21 -4.49 32.84
CA GLY A 177 -15.97 -5.49 32.08
C GLY A 177 -17.21 -4.89 31.42
N TRP A 178 -17.95 -4.01 32.13
CA TRP A 178 -19.07 -3.27 31.56
C TRP A 178 -18.62 -2.25 30.52
N ALA A 179 -17.52 -1.54 30.74
CA ALA A 179 -16.94 -0.64 29.75
C ALA A 179 -16.56 -1.39 28.47
N ALA A 180 -15.84 -2.51 28.58
CA ALA A 180 -15.48 -3.35 27.45
C ALA A 180 -16.72 -3.88 26.69
N ALA A 181 -17.74 -4.36 27.42
CA ALA A 181 -18.97 -4.87 26.82
C ALA A 181 -19.81 -3.77 26.14
N LEU A 182 -19.93 -2.60 26.76
CA LEU A 182 -20.67 -1.46 26.21
C LEU A 182 -19.95 -0.87 24.98
N THR A 183 -18.62 -0.72 25.04
CA THR A 183 -17.82 -0.27 23.89
C THR A 183 -17.86 -1.28 22.75
N GLY A 184 -17.78 -2.59 23.04
CA GLY A 184 -17.93 -3.63 22.02
C GLY A 184 -19.34 -3.67 21.41
N ALA A 185 -20.38 -3.45 22.21
CA ALA A 185 -21.75 -3.32 21.70
C ALA A 185 -21.92 -2.06 20.84
N ALA A 186 -21.34 -0.93 21.25
CA ALA A 186 -21.32 0.30 20.45
C ALA A 186 -20.57 0.12 19.13
N ALA A 187 -19.41 -0.54 19.15
CA ALA A 187 -18.63 -0.88 17.97
C ALA A 187 -19.45 -1.76 17.00
N ALA A 188 -20.09 -2.81 17.51
CA ALA A 188 -20.94 -3.68 16.72
C ALA A 188 -22.15 -2.94 16.13
N ILE A 189 -22.87 -2.16 16.94
CA ILE A 189 -24.01 -1.33 16.47
C ILE A 189 -23.54 -0.37 15.38
N PHE A 190 -22.43 0.31 15.60
CA PHE A 190 -21.87 1.25 14.64
C PHE A 190 -21.50 0.54 13.34
N THR A 191 -20.78 -0.59 13.40
CA THR A 191 -20.49 -1.45 12.24
C THR A 191 -21.75 -1.88 11.49
N PHE A 192 -22.82 -2.27 12.20
CA PHE A 192 -24.10 -2.60 11.56
C PHE A 192 -24.77 -1.41 10.89
N VAL A 193 -24.62 -0.20 11.44
CA VAL A 193 -25.13 1.03 10.80
C VAL A 193 -24.32 1.33 9.52
N VAL A 194 -22.99 1.16 9.56
CA VAL A 194 -22.13 1.31 8.36
C VAL A 194 -22.50 0.29 7.28
N ALA A 195 -22.64 -0.99 7.64
CA ALA A 195 -22.93 -2.06 6.70
C ALA A 195 -24.38 -2.04 6.17
N GLY A 196 -25.36 -1.74 7.04
CA GLY A 196 -26.78 -1.87 6.73
C GLY A 196 -27.45 -0.59 6.19
N ALA A 197 -26.82 0.57 6.35
CA ALA A 197 -27.37 1.86 5.89
C ALA A 197 -26.29 2.82 5.34
N PRO A 198 -25.45 2.39 4.39
CA PRO A 198 -24.31 3.18 3.91
C PRO A 198 -24.74 4.55 3.34
N HIS A 199 -25.90 4.63 2.70
CA HIS A 199 -26.46 5.87 2.15
C HIS A 199 -26.80 6.94 3.21
N ARG A 200 -27.09 6.54 4.46
CA ARG A 200 -27.36 7.50 5.55
C ARG A 200 -26.07 8.07 6.14
N LEU A 201 -25.00 7.29 6.12
CA LEU A 201 -23.67 7.72 6.54
C LEU A 201 -22.95 8.47 5.43
N ALA A 202 -23.21 8.18 4.16
CA ALA A 202 -22.61 8.86 3.02
C ALA A 202 -22.77 10.38 3.08
N ALA A 203 -23.92 10.90 3.52
CA ALA A 203 -24.13 12.34 3.69
C ALA A 203 -23.26 12.94 4.83
N VAL A 204 -23.04 12.18 5.90
CA VAL A 204 -22.19 12.60 7.02
C VAL A 204 -20.72 12.51 6.64
N ASP A 205 -20.30 11.40 6.03
CA ASP A 205 -18.95 11.17 5.53
C ASP A 205 -18.56 12.22 4.48
N ALA A 206 -19.45 12.54 3.54
CA ALA A 206 -19.25 13.59 2.55
C ALA A 206 -19.21 14.99 3.18
N TRP A 207 -20.06 15.26 4.18
CA TRP A 207 -20.03 16.53 4.91
C TRP A 207 -18.72 16.70 5.71
N VAL A 208 -18.27 15.67 6.41
CA VAL A 208 -16.98 15.69 7.14
C VAL A 208 -15.82 15.88 6.16
N ALA A 209 -15.81 15.15 5.04
CA ALA A 209 -14.79 15.28 4.00
C ALA A 209 -14.78 16.70 3.38
N ALA A 210 -15.95 17.29 3.13
CA ALA A 210 -16.06 18.65 2.58
C ALA A 210 -15.67 19.75 3.57
N THR A 211 -15.73 19.48 4.89
CA THR A 211 -15.43 20.46 5.95
C THR A 211 -14.00 20.32 6.51
N ALA A 212 -13.33 19.20 6.24
CA ALA A 212 -11.93 18.93 6.61
C ALA A 212 -10.85 19.91 6.04
N PRO A 213 -11.05 20.63 4.91
CA PRO A 213 -10.02 21.53 4.35
C PRO A 213 -9.66 22.75 5.21
N GLY A 214 -10.39 23.08 6.28
CA GLY A 214 -10.14 24.28 7.11
C GLY A 214 -8.95 24.20 8.10
N LEU A 215 -8.03 23.26 7.94
CA LEU A 215 -6.97 22.90 8.92
C LEU A 215 -5.56 22.88 8.27
N ASP A 216 -5.24 23.89 7.45
CA ASP A 216 -4.02 23.98 6.63
C ASP A 216 -2.69 23.87 7.41
N GLY A 217 -2.67 24.19 8.71
CA GLY A 217 -1.45 24.17 9.53
C GLY A 217 -0.91 22.77 9.86
N LEU A 218 -1.71 21.71 9.73
CA LEU A 218 -1.30 20.34 10.09
C LEU A 218 -0.91 19.49 8.87
N ALA A 219 -1.39 19.83 7.68
CA ALA A 219 -1.03 19.17 6.42
C ALA A 219 0.46 19.38 6.05
N GLY A 220 1.04 20.53 6.43
CA GLY A 220 2.46 20.84 6.27
C GLY A 220 3.40 20.01 7.14
N LEU A 221 2.88 19.15 8.03
CA LEU A 221 3.69 18.28 8.87
C LEU A 221 4.01 16.94 8.22
N GLY A 222 3.35 16.50 7.13
CA GLY A 222 3.76 15.40 6.22
C GLY A 222 4.18 14.05 6.83
N VAL A 223 4.09 13.89 8.15
CA VAL A 223 4.74 12.83 8.94
C VAL A 223 3.73 11.75 9.33
N PHE A 224 2.44 11.89 8.98
CA PHE A 224 1.37 11.13 9.63
C PHE A 224 0.30 10.46 8.72
N ASP A 225 0.61 10.06 7.47
CA ASP A 225 -0.31 9.16 6.75
C ASP A 225 0.42 8.19 5.80
N PRO A 226 0.22 6.84 5.85
CA PRO A 226 -0.53 6.03 6.82
C PRO A 226 0.43 5.16 7.66
N LEU A 227 0.50 5.41 8.98
CA LEU A 227 1.52 4.96 9.96
C LEU A 227 2.82 5.77 10.02
N GLY A 228 2.69 7.05 10.36
CA GLY A 228 3.80 7.84 10.84
C GLY A 228 4.12 7.61 12.32
N PRO A 229 5.21 6.94 12.71
CA PRO A 229 6.12 6.08 11.97
C PRO A 229 6.10 4.63 12.55
N LEU A 230 6.35 3.60 11.74
CA LEU A 230 6.70 2.23 12.19
C LEU A 230 7.59 2.22 13.46
N PRO A 231 8.59 3.12 13.63
CA PRO A 231 9.32 3.28 14.88
C PRO A 231 8.50 3.57 16.13
N VAL A 232 7.43 4.38 16.10
CA VAL A 232 6.61 4.65 17.31
C VAL A 232 5.77 3.43 17.62
N TYR A 233 5.23 2.76 16.60
CA TYR A 233 4.51 1.49 16.79
C TYR A 233 5.43 0.45 17.43
N LEU A 234 6.59 0.22 16.80
CA LEU A 234 7.59 -0.70 17.29
C LEU A 234 8.14 -0.25 18.67
N ALA A 235 8.29 1.05 18.94
CA ALA A 235 8.67 1.56 20.26
C ALA A 235 7.64 1.23 21.33
N ALA A 236 6.35 1.46 21.03
CA ALA A 236 5.26 1.20 21.95
C ALA A 236 5.12 -0.30 22.22
N VAL A 237 5.15 -1.14 21.19
CA VAL A 237 5.19 -2.61 21.30
C VAL A 237 6.38 -3.08 22.11
N ALA A 238 7.54 -2.47 21.89
CA ALA A 238 8.76 -2.80 22.57
C ALA A 238 8.74 -2.39 24.05
N VAL A 239 8.19 -1.22 24.39
CA VAL A 239 7.92 -0.79 25.77
C VAL A 239 6.93 -1.73 26.45
N ILE A 240 5.87 -2.15 25.75
CA ILE A 240 4.91 -3.15 26.22
C ILE A 240 5.60 -4.50 26.48
N GLY A 241 6.47 -4.95 25.56
CA GLY A 241 7.31 -6.14 25.73
C GLY A 241 8.22 -6.04 26.96
N LEU A 242 8.92 -4.93 27.13
CA LEU A 242 9.76 -4.68 28.31
C LEU A 242 8.98 -4.73 29.63
N ALA A 243 7.67 -4.45 29.65
CA ALA A 243 6.88 -4.59 30.87
C ALA A 243 6.94 -6.02 31.44
N ALA A 244 7.23 -7.04 30.63
CA ALA A 244 7.43 -8.43 31.08
C ALA A 244 8.51 -8.60 32.16
N VAL A 245 9.47 -7.69 32.23
CA VAL A 245 10.51 -7.67 33.27
C VAL A 245 9.91 -7.60 34.67
N ARG A 246 8.75 -6.95 34.81
CA ARG A 246 8.04 -6.77 36.09
C ARG A 246 6.66 -7.42 36.10
N CYS A 247 5.95 -7.39 34.98
CA CYS A 247 4.62 -7.95 34.81
C CYS A 247 4.49 -8.61 33.43
N THR A 248 4.54 -9.94 33.39
CA THR A 248 4.35 -10.71 32.15
C THR A 248 2.92 -10.66 31.63
N ALA A 249 1.96 -10.31 32.49
CA ALA A 249 0.55 -10.24 32.10
C ALA A 249 0.28 -9.12 31.08
N VAL A 250 0.95 -7.97 31.20
CA VAL A 250 0.74 -6.79 30.34
C VAL A 250 1.02 -7.10 28.86
N PRO A 251 2.21 -7.60 28.47
CA PRO A 251 2.47 -7.94 27.07
C PRO A 251 1.62 -9.10 26.56
N VAL A 252 1.29 -10.09 27.40
CA VAL A 252 0.39 -11.18 26.99
C VAL A 252 -1.01 -10.66 26.70
N ALA A 253 -1.53 -9.76 27.53
CA ALA A 253 -2.83 -9.12 27.31
C ALA A 253 -2.83 -8.24 26.05
N TYR A 254 -1.74 -7.53 25.77
CA TYR A 254 -1.57 -6.78 24.52
C TYR A 254 -1.55 -7.70 23.29
N VAL A 255 -0.77 -8.78 23.30
CA VAL A 255 -0.70 -9.73 22.16
C VAL A 255 -2.07 -10.34 21.87
N ILE A 256 -2.82 -10.72 22.91
CA ILE A 256 -4.18 -11.24 22.74
C ILE A 256 -5.10 -10.15 22.18
N ALA A 257 -5.05 -8.94 22.71
CA ALA A 257 -5.87 -7.83 22.22
C ALA A 257 -5.53 -7.42 20.78
N ALA A 258 -4.25 -7.46 20.40
CA ALA A 258 -3.78 -7.19 19.04
C ALA A 258 -4.18 -8.30 18.07
N ALA A 259 -4.12 -9.57 18.47
CA ALA A 259 -4.61 -10.69 17.67
C ALA A 259 -6.12 -10.60 17.45
N VAL A 260 -6.88 -10.25 18.49
CA VAL A 260 -8.32 -10.01 18.38
C VAL A 260 -8.62 -8.80 17.48
N GLY A 261 -7.86 -7.71 17.62
CA GLY A 261 -7.97 -6.53 16.76
C GLY A 261 -7.71 -6.86 15.29
N LEU A 262 -6.68 -7.65 14.99
CA LEU A 262 -6.36 -8.10 13.63
C LEU A 262 -7.46 -9.00 13.04
N LEU A 263 -7.98 -9.95 13.84
CA LEU A 263 -9.07 -10.82 13.40
C LEU A 263 -10.37 -10.03 13.14
N LEU A 264 -10.61 -8.99 13.93
CA LEU A 264 -11.73 -8.08 13.71
C LEU A 264 -11.53 -7.22 12.46
N ASP A 265 -10.32 -6.71 12.25
CA ASP A 265 -9.96 -5.92 11.05
C ASP A 265 -10.23 -6.73 9.78
N VAL A 266 -9.56 -7.89 9.63
CA VAL A 266 -9.72 -8.79 8.48
C VAL A 266 -11.15 -9.32 8.36
N GLY A 267 -11.78 -9.66 9.49
CA GLY A 267 -13.12 -10.22 9.49
C GLY A 267 -14.20 -9.22 9.09
N LEU A 268 -14.07 -7.96 9.51
CA LEU A 268 -15.03 -6.90 9.22
C LEU A 268 -14.81 -6.31 7.83
N ASP A 269 -13.56 -6.26 7.37
CA ASP A 269 -13.20 -5.94 6.00
C ASP A 269 -13.96 -6.84 5.00
N LEU A 270 -13.85 -8.16 5.17
CA LEU A 270 -14.58 -9.14 4.36
C LEU A 270 -16.12 -9.02 4.43
N LEU A 271 -16.66 -8.40 5.49
CA LEU A 271 -18.10 -8.28 5.72
C LEU A 271 -18.66 -6.93 5.26
N VAL A 272 -17.82 -5.90 5.13
CA VAL A 272 -18.22 -4.53 4.78
C VAL A 272 -17.25 -4.00 3.71
N PRO A 273 -17.34 -4.52 2.47
CA PRO A 273 -16.49 -4.07 1.38
C PRO A 273 -16.77 -2.59 1.11
N ARG A 274 -15.74 -1.76 1.25
CA ARG A 274 -15.87 -0.32 1.15
C ARG A 274 -14.60 0.31 0.62
N ASP A 275 -14.71 0.90 -0.56
CA ASP A 275 -13.61 1.60 -1.20
C ASP A 275 -13.23 2.86 -0.43
N ARG A 276 -11.94 3.20 -0.52
CA ARG A 276 -11.41 4.44 0.04
C ARG A 276 -11.91 5.67 -0.72
N PRO A 277 -12.01 6.84 -0.06
CA PRO A 277 -12.46 8.08 -0.70
C PRO A 277 -11.63 8.49 -1.94
N VAL A 278 -10.33 8.23 -1.97
CA VAL A 278 -9.44 8.55 -3.10
C VAL A 278 -8.84 7.27 -3.69
N GLY A 279 -9.47 6.76 -4.76
CA GLY A 279 -8.86 5.93 -5.83
C GLY A 279 -8.05 4.67 -5.46
N GLY A 280 -8.11 4.17 -4.22
CA GLY A 280 -7.35 3.00 -3.79
C GLY A 280 -8.16 1.71 -3.91
N ALA A 281 -7.60 0.69 -4.56
CA ALA A 281 -8.14 -0.68 -4.63
C ALA A 281 -8.05 -1.45 -3.29
N ALA A 282 -7.93 -0.75 -2.16
CA ALA A 282 -7.75 -1.32 -0.83
C ALA A 282 -8.95 -0.97 0.04
N ASP A 283 -9.46 -1.94 0.77
CA ASP A 283 -10.61 -1.75 1.62
C ASP A 283 -10.35 -0.71 2.74
N SER A 284 -11.41 0.00 3.09
CA SER A 284 -11.37 1.16 3.98
C SER A 284 -11.91 0.86 5.38
N PHE A 285 -12.68 -0.22 5.58
CA PHE A 285 -13.46 -0.48 6.79
C PHE A 285 -13.09 -1.78 7.53
N PRO A 286 -12.95 -1.77 8.88
CA PRO A 286 -12.67 -0.60 9.69
C PRO A 286 -11.26 -0.08 9.40
N SER A 287 -10.90 1.10 9.89
CA SER A 287 -9.51 1.53 9.79
C SER A 287 -8.63 0.68 10.74
N GLY A 288 -7.93 -0.32 10.20
CA GLY A 288 -6.98 -1.15 10.95
C GLY A 288 -5.87 -0.34 11.62
N HIS A 289 -5.47 0.79 11.03
CA HIS A 289 -4.55 1.76 11.61
C HIS A 289 -5.05 2.30 12.96
N GLU A 290 -6.34 2.67 13.00
CA GLU A 290 -6.96 3.23 14.19
C GLU A 290 -7.20 2.16 15.27
N VAL A 291 -7.56 0.93 14.87
CA VAL A 291 -7.63 -0.23 15.80
C VAL A 291 -6.31 -0.40 16.54
N GLN A 292 -5.20 -0.38 15.79
CA GLN A 292 -3.85 -0.55 16.34
C GLN A 292 -3.40 0.64 17.20
N ALA A 293 -3.71 1.88 16.79
CA ALA A 293 -3.39 3.09 17.55
C ALA A 293 -4.04 3.05 18.95
N LEU A 294 -5.32 2.69 19.03
CA LEU A 294 -6.05 2.61 20.30
C LEU A 294 -5.53 1.48 21.21
N LEU A 295 -5.08 0.36 20.63
CA LEU A 295 -4.40 -0.68 21.39
C LEU A 295 -3.09 -0.16 22.01
N LEU A 296 -2.28 0.60 21.27
CA LEU A 296 -1.05 1.17 21.81
C LEU A 296 -1.30 2.22 22.90
N ILE A 297 -2.27 3.11 22.69
CA ILE A 297 -2.73 4.07 23.70
C ILE A 297 -3.19 3.34 24.96
N GLY A 298 -3.86 2.19 24.81
CA GLY A 298 -4.30 1.36 25.93
C GLY A 298 -3.16 0.69 26.69
N PHE A 299 -2.14 0.16 26.02
CA PHE A 299 -1.16 -0.72 26.67
C PHE A 299 0.20 -0.07 26.96
N ALA A 300 0.67 0.88 26.15
CA ALA A 300 1.99 1.48 26.34
C ALA A 300 2.10 2.36 27.61
N PRO A 301 1.10 3.21 27.96
CA PRO A 301 1.07 3.92 29.24
C PRO A 301 1.06 2.98 30.45
N MET A 302 0.31 1.87 30.35
CA MET A 302 0.26 0.83 31.38
C MET A 302 1.64 0.18 31.55
N ALA A 303 2.33 -0.11 30.45
CA ALA A 303 3.68 -0.63 30.44
C ALA A 303 4.69 0.36 31.05
N LEU A 304 4.59 1.66 30.73
CA LEU A 304 5.40 2.71 31.34
C LEU A 304 5.18 2.80 32.86
N LEU A 305 3.92 2.70 33.31
CA LEU A 305 3.60 2.65 34.74
C LEU A 305 4.27 1.45 35.42
N VAL A 306 4.17 0.26 34.82
CA VAL A 306 4.77 -0.97 35.33
C VAL A 306 6.31 -0.86 35.41
N LEU A 307 6.93 -0.33 34.36
CA LEU A 307 8.37 -0.19 34.24
C LEU A 307 8.95 0.87 35.16
N THR A 308 8.27 2.00 35.35
CA THR A 308 8.84 3.17 36.03
C THR A 308 8.28 3.40 37.42
N ARG A 309 7.10 2.85 37.74
CA ARG A 309 6.29 3.15 38.95
C ARG A 309 5.94 4.64 39.11
N ARG A 310 6.04 5.43 38.03
CA ARG A 310 5.76 6.86 38.03
C ARG A 310 4.52 7.12 37.20
N ALA A 311 3.41 7.45 37.86
CA ALA A 311 2.14 7.70 37.20
C ALA A 311 2.22 8.84 36.17
N TRP A 312 3.01 9.88 36.43
CA TRP A 312 3.14 11.02 35.51
C TRP A 312 3.76 10.63 34.15
N LEU A 313 4.68 9.65 34.10
CA LEU A 313 5.26 9.16 32.84
C LEU A 313 4.24 8.38 32.01
N ALA A 314 3.37 7.62 32.68
CA ALA A 314 2.26 6.94 32.03
C ALA A 314 1.25 7.94 31.47
N TRP A 315 0.87 8.97 32.25
CA TRP A 315 -0.02 10.03 31.79
C TRP A 315 0.56 10.85 30.64
N ALA A 316 1.84 11.21 30.71
CA ALA A 316 2.54 11.91 29.62
C ALA A 316 2.60 11.05 28.35
N GLY A 317 2.91 9.75 28.48
CA GLY A 317 2.90 8.81 27.36
C GLY A 317 1.51 8.62 26.75
N ALA A 318 0.46 8.57 27.56
CA ALA A 318 -0.93 8.49 27.10
C ALA A 318 -1.33 9.75 26.32
N ALA A 319 -1.01 10.94 26.86
CA ALA A 319 -1.29 12.21 26.20
C ALA A 319 -0.56 12.33 24.85
N LEU A 320 0.71 11.92 24.79
CA LEU A 320 1.50 11.92 23.55
C LEU A 320 0.92 10.98 22.49
N LEU A 321 0.63 9.74 22.85
CA LEU A 321 0.06 8.74 21.92
C LEU A 321 -1.34 9.13 21.45
N ALA A 322 -2.16 9.73 22.33
CA ALA A 322 -3.47 10.25 21.96
C ALA A 322 -3.36 11.44 20.99
N ALA A 323 -2.43 12.37 21.23
CA ALA A 323 -2.20 13.49 20.31
C ALA A 323 -1.73 12.99 18.92
N VAL A 324 -0.88 11.97 18.87
CA VAL A 324 -0.42 11.36 17.62
C VAL A 324 -1.56 10.66 16.88
N ALA A 325 -2.41 9.89 17.58
CA ALA A 325 -3.56 9.22 16.94
C ALA A 325 -4.58 10.23 16.40
N VAL A 326 -4.87 11.30 17.15
CA VAL A 326 -5.75 12.38 16.68
C VAL A 326 -5.16 13.09 15.46
N ALA A 327 -3.86 13.40 15.47
CA ALA A 327 -3.19 14.02 14.33
C ALA A 327 -3.24 13.12 13.09
N ALA A 328 -2.92 11.83 13.23
CA ALA A 328 -3.00 10.85 12.16
C ALA A 328 -4.42 10.74 11.59
N GLY A 329 -5.43 10.68 12.46
CA GLY A 329 -6.81 10.60 12.00
C GLY A 329 -7.30 11.85 11.27
N LEU A 330 -6.88 13.03 11.72
CA LEU A 330 -7.16 14.27 10.98
C LEU A 330 -6.46 14.29 9.61
N THR A 331 -5.23 13.81 9.52
CA THR A 331 -4.52 13.70 8.23
C THR A 331 -5.20 12.70 7.30
N SER A 332 -5.57 11.50 7.76
CA SER A 332 -6.24 10.49 6.93
C SER A 332 -7.61 10.97 6.40
N LEU A 333 -8.30 11.85 7.13
CA LEU A 333 -9.52 12.51 6.66
C LEU A 333 -9.23 13.56 5.58
N GLN A 334 -8.13 14.31 5.70
CA GLN A 334 -7.72 15.34 4.74
C GLN A 334 -7.23 14.77 3.41
N THR A 335 -6.43 13.70 3.46
CA THR A 335 -5.88 13.01 2.28
C THR A 335 -6.90 12.12 1.58
N GLY A 336 -8.08 11.92 2.19
CA GLY A 336 -9.10 11.01 1.71
C GLY A 336 -8.66 9.54 1.75
N ALA A 337 -7.79 9.19 2.69
CA ALA A 337 -7.29 7.83 2.87
C ALA A 337 -8.32 6.88 3.51
N HIS A 338 -9.20 7.39 4.37
CA HIS A 338 -10.30 6.63 4.99
C HIS A 338 -11.55 7.50 5.16
N TRP A 339 -12.74 6.88 5.19
CA TRP A 339 -13.96 7.57 5.61
C TRP A 339 -13.95 7.81 7.13
N TRP A 340 -14.59 8.89 7.58
CA TRP A 340 -14.75 9.19 9.01
C TRP A 340 -15.43 8.06 9.78
N SER A 341 -16.46 7.46 9.18
CA SER A 341 -17.13 6.30 9.75
C SER A 341 -16.17 5.12 9.94
N ASP A 342 -15.29 4.84 8.98
CA ASP A 342 -14.34 3.73 9.08
C ASP A 342 -13.29 3.93 10.18
N MET A 343 -12.81 5.17 10.33
CA MET A 343 -11.94 5.57 11.43
C MET A 343 -12.62 5.42 12.79
N THR A 344 -13.87 5.87 12.88
CA THR A 344 -14.68 5.77 14.11
C THR A 344 -14.92 4.30 14.48
N ALA A 345 -15.19 3.43 13.49
CA ALA A 345 -15.33 2.00 13.71
C ALA A 345 -14.02 1.38 14.20
N GLY A 346 -12.88 1.75 13.60
CA GLY A 346 -11.56 1.30 14.04
C GLY A 346 -11.24 1.71 15.47
N ALA A 347 -11.52 2.97 15.85
CA ALA A 347 -11.35 3.47 17.20
C ALA A 347 -12.21 2.71 18.23
N LEU A 348 -13.48 2.44 17.90
CA LEU A 348 -14.40 1.72 18.79
C LEU A 348 -13.96 0.26 19.00
N TRP A 349 -13.54 -0.43 17.94
CA TRP A 349 -13.04 -1.81 18.05
C TRP A 349 -11.68 -1.89 18.76
N GLY A 350 -10.76 -0.97 18.48
CA GLY A 350 -9.49 -0.85 19.20
C GLY A 350 -9.68 -0.58 20.69
N ALA A 351 -10.59 0.34 21.04
CA ALA A 351 -10.94 0.63 22.44
C ALA A 351 -11.61 -0.57 23.14
N ALA A 352 -12.52 -1.27 22.47
CA ALA A 352 -13.15 -2.48 23.02
C ALA A 352 -12.11 -3.57 23.32
N ALA A 353 -11.15 -3.79 22.42
CA ALA A 353 -10.08 -4.75 22.59
C ALA A 353 -9.11 -4.35 23.73
N ALA A 354 -8.74 -3.07 23.80
CA ALA A 354 -7.90 -2.53 24.88
C ALA A 354 -8.56 -2.67 26.26
N LEU A 355 -9.84 -2.28 26.38
CA LEU A 355 -10.61 -2.39 27.63
C LEU A 355 -10.82 -3.84 28.05
N THR A 356 -11.01 -4.75 27.10
CA THR A 356 -11.09 -6.20 27.38
C THR A 356 -9.77 -6.73 27.93
N GLY A 357 -8.65 -6.26 27.38
CA GLY A 357 -7.32 -6.55 27.91
C GLY A 357 -7.10 -6.00 29.32
N TRP A 358 -7.51 -4.76 29.58
CA TRP A 358 -7.47 -4.17 30.93
C TRP A 358 -8.35 -4.91 31.92
N TRP A 359 -9.55 -5.31 31.49
CA TRP A 359 -10.46 -6.15 32.27
C TRP A 359 -9.80 -7.48 32.65
N ALA A 360 -9.13 -8.13 31.70
CA ALA A 360 -8.37 -9.35 31.95
C ALA A 360 -7.23 -9.12 32.96
N LEU A 361 -6.46 -8.04 32.79
CA LEU A 361 -5.38 -7.62 33.69
C LEU A 361 -5.87 -7.26 35.10
N ALA A 362 -7.14 -6.88 35.27
CA ALA A 362 -7.69 -6.57 36.59
C ALA A 362 -7.87 -7.83 37.46
N TYR A 363 -7.81 -9.04 36.88
CA TYR A 363 -7.89 -10.28 37.66
C TYR A 363 -6.53 -10.70 38.24
N PRO A 364 -6.42 -10.90 39.57
CA PRO A 364 -5.17 -11.32 40.22
C PRO A 364 -4.55 -12.62 39.65
N ARG A 365 -5.38 -13.48 39.04
CA ARG A 365 -4.94 -14.74 38.42
C ARG A 365 -3.97 -14.53 37.25
N TRP A 366 -4.12 -13.43 36.50
CA TRP A 366 -3.22 -13.08 35.40
C TRP A 366 -1.81 -12.72 35.89
N HIS A 367 -1.70 -12.32 37.16
CA HIS A 367 -0.43 -11.88 37.76
C HIS A 367 0.26 -12.90 38.66
N ARG A 368 -0.30 -14.12 38.85
CA ARG A 368 0.27 -15.17 39.72
C ARG A 368 1.71 -15.56 39.40
N HIS A 369 2.13 -15.22 38.19
CA HIS A 369 3.39 -15.58 37.56
C HIS A 369 4.37 -14.41 37.49
N CYS A 370 3.99 -13.24 38.03
CA CYS A 370 4.80 -12.04 38.05
C CYS A 370 5.59 -11.95 39.36
N GLY A 371 6.88 -11.57 39.29
CA GLY A 371 7.76 -11.56 40.48
C GLY A 371 7.87 -10.22 41.22
N ASP A 372 7.64 -9.09 40.56
CA ASP A 372 7.69 -7.73 41.14
C ASP A 372 6.65 -6.83 40.43
N CYS A 373 5.41 -7.33 40.34
CA CYS A 373 4.36 -6.68 39.57
C CYS A 373 3.63 -5.62 40.43
N PRO A 374 3.68 -4.33 40.03
CA PRO A 374 2.95 -3.27 40.73
C PRO A 374 1.42 -3.40 40.59
N LEU A 375 0.93 -4.28 39.71
CA LEU A 375 -0.50 -4.60 39.54
C LEU A 375 -0.94 -5.83 40.38
N SER A 376 -0.04 -6.43 41.18
CA SER A 376 -0.29 -7.64 41.97
C SER A 376 -0.02 -7.44 43.48
N VAL A 377 -0.52 -8.34 44.33
CA VAL A 377 -0.17 -8.38 45.78
C VAL A 377 1.23 -9.00 45.93
N PRO A 378 2.10 -8.56 46.86
CA PRO A 378 3.47 -9.04 46.94
C PRO A 378 3.54 -10.56 47.05
N HIS A 379 4.20 -11.21 46.10
CA HIS A 379 4.71 -12.56 46.20
C HIS A 379 6.18 -12.49 45.81
N HIS A 380 7.06 -13.08 46.63
CA HIS A 380 8.48 -13.17 46.35
C HIS A 380 8.82 -14.54 45.74
N PRO A 381 8.93 -14.68 44.41
CA PRO A 381 9.63 -15.80 43.84
C PRO A 381 11.14 -15.49 43.80
N GLY A 382 11.94 -16.35 44.44
CA GLY A 382 13.39 -16.35 44.21
C GLY A 382 13.67 -16.64 42.72
N ALA A 383 14.47 -15.79 42.08
CA ALA A 383 14.85 -15.96 40.68
C ALA A 383 16.29 -16.48 40.58
N THR A 384 16.47 -17.59 39.87
CA THR A 384 17.75 -18.02 39.29
C THR A 384 17.68 -17.82 37.78
N GLY A 385 18.64 -17.06 37.21
CA GLY A 385 18.76 -16.85 35.76
C GLY A 385 19.08 -18.14 34.99
N LEU A 386 18.80 -18.14 33.69
CA LEU A 386 18.92 -19.33 32.82
C LEU A 386 20.37 -19.67 32.46
N LEU A 387 21.18 -18.64 32.18
CA LEU A 387 22.56 -18.75 31.74
C LEU A 387 23.45 -18.01 32.74
N ARG A 388 24.30 -18.75 33.46
CA ARG A 388 25.37 -18.18 34.27
C ARG A 388 26.57 -17.90 33.37
N LEU A 389 26.77 -16.65 33.00
CA LEU A 389 27.98 -16.24 32.29
C LEU A 389 29.12 -16.13 33.30
N PRO A 390 30.30 -16.73 33.03
CA PRO A 390 31.50 -16.44 33.81
C PRO A 390 31.78 -14.93 33.78
N TRP A 391 32.22 -14.35 34.89
CA TRP A 391 32.49 -12.91 34.99
C TRP A 391 33.38 -12.38 33.84
N ARG A 392 34.37 -13.17 33.40
CA ARG A 392 35.24 -12.83 32.25
C ARG A 392 34.44 -12.69 30.95
N VAL A 393 33.51 -13.60 30.67
CA VAL A 393 32.68 -13.57 29.47
C VAL A 393 31.68 -12.43 29.54
N GLU A 394 31.03 -12.23 30.69
CA GLU A 394 30.11 -11.11 30.89
C GLU A 394 30.82 -9.76 30.69
N HIS A 395 32.00 -9.60 31.28
CA HIS A 395 32.81 -8.38 31.13
C HIS A 395 33.20 -8.15 29.67
N THR A 396 33.64 -9.18 28.96
CA THR A 396 34.00 -9.09 27.52
C THR A 396 32.79 -8.73 26.65
N VAL A 397 31.65 -9.40 26.82
CA VAL A 397 30.42 -9.12 26.03
C VAL A 397 29.92 -7.70 26.30
N ARG A 398 29.95 -7.26 27.57
CA ARG A 398 29.56 -5.91 27.98
C ARG A 398 30.47 -4.84 27.36
N TRP A 399 31.78 -5.06 27.36
CA TRP A 399 32.74 -4.13 26.74
C TRP A 399 32.63 -4.12 25.21
N ALA A 400 32.50 -5.28 24.59
CA ALA A 400 32.30 -5.41 23.15
C ALA A 400 31.04 -4.65 22.69
N ALA A 401 29.89 -4.86 23.36
CA ALA A 401 28.65 -4.15 23.05
C ALA A 401 28.76 -2.63 23.23
N ARG A 402 29.52 -2.16 24.23
CA ARG A 402 29.75 -0.72 24.49
C ARG A 402 30.64 -0.06 23.44
N ILE A 403 31.63 -0.76 22.91
CA ILE A 403 32.56 -0.24 21.89
C ILE A 403 31.95 -0.34 20.49
N TRP A 404 31.19 -1.40 20.21
CA TRP A 404 30.57 -1.65 18.90
C TRP A 404 29.70 -0.49 18.44
N VAL A 405 28.79 -0.02 19.31
CA VAL A 405 27.81 1.02 18.93
C VAL A 405 28.45 2.33 18.47
N PRO A 406 29.39 2.97 19.21
CA PRO A 406 30.01 4.21 18.73
C PRO A 406 30.82 4.02 17.45
N ILE A 407 31.49 2.87 17.25
CA ILE A 407 32.18 2.55 15.99
C ILE A 407 31.18 2.47 14.84
N THR A 408 30.07 1.76 15.02
CA THR A 408 29.01 1.67 14.01
C THR A 408 28.43 3.04 13.67
N VAL A 409 28.09 3.85 14.68
CA VAL A 409 27.51 5.19 14.45
C VAL A 409 28.49 6.08 13.69
N ALA A 410 29.79 6.06 14.05
CA ALA A 410 30.82 6.80 13.33
C ALA A 410 30.98 6.31 11.88
N GLY A 411 30.98 4.99 11.66
CA GLY A 411 31.07 4.40 10.32
C GLY A 411 29.88 4.76 9.43
N PHE A 412 28.66 4.67 9.93
CA PHE A 412 27.45 5.09 9.20
C PHE A 412 27.41 6.61 8.98
N GLY A 413 27.91 7.41 9.93
CA GLY A 413 28.07 8.86 9.74
C GLY A 413 29.05 9.20 8.61
N ALA A 414 30.18 8.50 8.53
CA ALA A 414 31.14 8.66 7.43
C ALA A 414 30.55 8.19 6.08
N LEU A 415 29.85 7.05 6.06
CA LEU A 415 29.13 6.58 4.86
C LEU A 415 28.08 7.58 4.40
N ALA A 416 27.32 8.17 5.32
CA ALA A 416 26.33 9.19 4.98
C ALA A 416 26.96 10.44 4.35
N LEU A 417 28.19 10.80 4.72
CA LEU A 417 28.92 11.92 4.13
C LEU A 417 29.52 11.60 2.75
N VAL A 418 29.95 10.35 2.53
CA VAL A 418 30.65 9.94 1.28
C VAL A 418 29.68 9.45 0.22
N VAL A 419 28.73 8.61 0.62
CA VAL A 419 27.79 7.90 -0.28
C VAL A 419 26.40 8.55 -0.28
N GLY A 420 26.09 9.35 0.75
CA GLY A 420 24.75 9.87 0.98
C GLY A 420 23.87 8.90 1.76
N LEU A 421 22.70 9.38 2.18
CA LEU A 421 21.69 8.57 2.86
C LEU A 421 20.78 7.89 1.84
N PRO A 422 20.40 6.60 2.03
CA PRO A 422 19.42 5.94 1.16
C PRO A 422 18.15 6.79 1.04
N ALA A 423 17.75 7.10 -0.20
CA ALA A 423 16.58 7.91 -0.50
C ALA A 423 15.70 7.18 -1.51
N ASN A 424 14.43 7.57 -1.61
CA ASN A 424 13.57 7.06 -2.66
C ASN A 424 14.20 7.41 -4.03
N PRO A 425 14.45 6.43 -4.91
CA PRO A 425 14.97 6.67 -6.26
C PRO A 425 14.10 7.62 -7.10
N GLU A 426 12.80 7.72 -6.81
CA GLU A 426 11.79 8.38 -7.64
C GLU A 426 11.37 9.77 -7.13
N GLY A 427 11.91 10.23 -5.98
CA GLY A 427 11.61 11.56 -5.45
C GLY A 427 10.20 11.77 -4.88
N ASP A 428 9.25 10.85 -5.12
CA ASP A 428 7.90 10.86 -4.57
C ASP A 428 7.83 10.26 -3.12
N GLY A 429 6.79 10.54 -2.34
CA GLY A 429 6.68 10.04 -0.96
C GLY A 429 7.63 10.70 0.06
N VAL A 430 8.37 9.90 0.88
CA VAL A 430 9.32 10.44 1.88
C VAL A 430 10.57 10.94 1.14
N GLY A 431 10.44 12.07 0.46
CA GLY A 431 11.52 12.66 -0.34
C GLY A 431 12.80 12.90 0.49
N GLY A 432 13.92 13.16 -0.18
CA GLY A 432 15.23 13.33 0.46
C GLY A 432 15.26 14.39 1.58
N ARG A 433 14.36 15.38 1.51
CA ARG A 433 14.16 16.41 2.56
C ARG A 433 13.61 15.88 3.89
N VAL A 434 12.99 14.70 3.90
CA VAL A 434 12.44 14.05 5.10
C VAL A 434 13.20 12.77 5.42
N ALA A 435 13.52 11.95 4.41
CA ALA A 435 14.25 10.69 4.60
C ALA A 435 15.64 10.91 5.20
N GLY A 436 16.37 11.93 4.74
CA GLY A 436 17.69 12.28 5.27
C GLY A 436 17.64 12.65 6.75
N PRO A 437 16.87 13.69 7.15
CA PRO A 437 16.72 14.07 8.55
C PRO A 437 16.19 12.94 9.44
N LEU A 438 15.26 12.10 8.96
CA LEU A 438 14.75 10.95 9.70
C LEU A 438 15.85 9.93 9.98
N GLN A 439 16.67 9.58 9.00
CA GLN A 439 17.77 8.64 9.19
C GLN A 439 18.86 9.19 10.12
N LEU A 440 19.16 10.48 10.04
CA LEU A 440 20.05 11.15 10.99
C LEU A 440 19.47 11.16 12.41
N ALA A 441 18.16 11.42 12.56
CA ALA A 441 17.48 11.37 13.84
C ALA A 441 17.48 9.94 14.43
N LEU A 442 17.33 8.90 13.59
CA LEU A 442 17.44 7.51 14.01
C LEU A 442 18.86 7.13 14.43
N LEU A 443 19.90 7.59 13.73
CA LEU A 443 21.29 7.45 14.18
C LEU A 443 21.55 8.18 15.50
N GLY A 444 20.95 9.36 15.69
CA GLY A 444 20.95 10.07 16.98
C GLY A 444 20.26 9.26 18.07
N LEU A 445 19.14 8.60 17.76
CA LEU A 445 18.42 7.72 18.69
C LEU A 445 19.24 6.48 19.05
N VAL A 446 20.03 5.92 18.12
CA VAL A 446 21.01 4.86 18.42
C VAL A 446 22.04 5.36 19.45
N ALA A 447 22.58 6.57 19.28
CA ALA A 447 23.53 7.15 20.23
C ALA A 447 22.90 7.37 21.63
N VAL A 448 21.66 7.86 21.69
CA VAL A 448 20.89 7.98 22.95
C VAL A 448 20.65 6.61 23.58
N GLY A 449 20.25 5.61 22.77
CA GLY A 449 20.06 4.23 23.21
C GLY A 449 21.32 3.63 23.82
N TRP A 450 22.49 3.91 23.24
CA TRP A 450 23.79 3.52 23.80
C TRP A 450 24.07 4.17 25.16
N LEU A 451 23.89 5.49 25.28
CA LEU A 451 24.07 6.20 26.56
C LEU A 451 23.14 5.66 27.64
N VAL A 452 21.88 5.38 27.29
CA VAL A 452 20.92 4.74 28.19
C VAL A 452 21.39 3.33 28.57
N ALA A 453 21.92 2.54 27.62
CA ALA A 453 22.41 1.18 27.86
C ALA A 453 23.57 1.13 28.86
N LEU A 454 24.38 2.19 28.98
CA LEU A 454 25.46 2.27 29.97
C LEU A 454 24.97 2.11 31.41
N ARG A 455 23.75 2.58 31.69
CA ARG A 455 23.14 2.56 33.03
C ARG A 455 21.91 1.65 33.12
N TRP A 456 21.17 1.50 32.03
CA TRP A 456 19.90 0.77 31.89
C TRP A 456 19.96 -0.14 30.65
N GLU A 457 20.76 -1.21 30.74
CA GLU A 457 21.12 -2.11 29.63
C GLU A 457 19.93 -2.57 28.78
N ALA A 458 18.83 -3.04 29.39
CA ALA A 458 17.65 -3.51 28.65
C ALA A 458 16.90 -2.40 27.90
N ALA A 459 16.76 -1.23 28.52
CA ALA A 459 16.06 -0.09 27.90
C ALA A 459 16.88 0.49 26.75
N GLY A 460 18.20 0.61 26.93
CA GLY A 460 19.09 1.06 25.87
C GLY A 460 19.19 0.07 24.72
N ALA A 461 19.31 -1.23 25.01
CA ALA A 461 19.30 -2.30 24.01
C ALA A 461 18.01 -2.32 23.17
N LEU A 462 16.87 -2.04 23.79
CA LEU A 462 15.61 -1.92 23.07
C LEU A 462 15.62 -0.76 22.07
N LEU A 463 16.07 0.42 22.51
CA LEU A 463 16.18 1.61 21.66
C LEU A 463 17.14 1.38 20.50
N LEU A 464 18.26 0.71 20.74
CA LEU A 464 19.23 0.30 19.72
C LEU A 464 18.60 -0.64 18.68
N ALA A 465 17.93 -1.70 19.14
CA ALA A 465 17.29 -2.68 18.27
C ALA A 465 16.18 -2.04 17.42
N LEU A 466 15.37 -1.18 18.03
CA LEU A 466 14.29 -0.45 17.35
C LEU A 466 14.84 0.48 16.26
N ALA A 467 15.74 1.39 16.63
CA ALA A 467 16.28 2.38 15.71
C ALA A 467 17.03 1.69 14.55
N GLY A 468 17.79 0.64 14.86
CA GLY A 468 18.47 -0.19 13.87
C GLY A 468 17.52 -0.94 12.93
N SER A 469 16.41 -1.47 13.45
CA SER A 469 15.39 -2.17 12.65
C SER A 469 14.75 -1.23 11.62
N VAL A 470 14.47 0.01 12.01
CA VAL A 470 13.91 1.04 11.12
C VAL A 470 14.95 1.50 10.10
N LEU A 471 16.19 1.76 10.52
CA LEU A 471 17.28 2.10 9.60
C LEU A 471 17.48 0.99 8.55
N GLY A 472 17.40 -0.28 8.97
CA GLY A 472 17.42 -1.42 8.07
C GLY A 472 16.27 -1.40 7.08
N THR A 473 15.03 -1.22 7.53
CA THR A 473 13.86 -1.11 6.66
C THR A 473 13.98 0.05 5.66
N LEU A 474 14.45 1.23 6.10
CA LEU A 474 14.64 2.39 5.22
C LEU A 474 15.76 2.17 4.20
N ALA A 475 16.75 1.31 4.48
CA ALA A 475 17.76 0.96 3.49
C ALA A 475 17.15 0.25 2.26
N ALA A 476 15.94 -0.33 2.37
CA ALA A 476 15.25 -0.97 1.24
C ALA A 476 14.81 0.03 0.15
N LEU A 477 14.84 1.34 0.46
CA LEU A 477 14.58 2.40 -0.51
C LEU A 477 15.64 2.48 -1.60
N ALA A 478 16.88 2.05 -1.32
CA ALA A 478 17.98 2.13 -2.29
C ALA A 478 18.73 0.79 -2.48
N TYR A 479 18.50 -0.17 -1.61
CA TYR A 479 19.25 -1.42 -1.57
C TYR A 479 18.33 -2.64 -1.47
N HIS A 480 18.84 -3.80 -1.91
CA HIS A 480 18.12 -5.07 -1.81
C HIS A 480 17.79 -5.43 -0.34
N PRO A 481 16.66 -6.10 -0.03
CA PRO A 481 16.24 -6.43 1.34
C PRO A 481 17.27 -7.20 2.18
N LEU A 482 18.22 -7.90 1.55
CA LEU A 482 19.35 -8.53 2.25
C LEU A 482 20.31 -7.50 2.89
N VAL A 483 20.55 -6.37 2.21
CA VAL A 483 21.35 -5.27 2.74
C VAL A 483 20.60 -4.60 3.89
N SER A 484 19.29 -4.40 3.75
CA SER A 484 18.40 -3.91 4.81
C SER A 484 18.47 -4.77 6.08
N LEU A 485 18.43 -6.09 5.92
CA LEU A 485 18.59 -7.02 7.02
C LEU A 485 19.98 -6.93 7.65
N ALA A 486 21.04 -6.84 6.84
CA ALA A 486 22.40 -6.68 7.33
C ALA A 486 22.56 -5.40 8.16
N VAL A 487 22.02 -4.27 7.70
CA VAL A 487 22.01 -3.00 8.45
C VAL A 487 21.31 -3.16 9.80
N ALA A 488 20.13 -3.79 9.84
CA ALA A 488 19.43 -4.03 11.10
C ALA A 488 20.23 -4.95 12.06
N LEU A 489 20.89 -5.99 11.54
CA LEU A 489 21.71 -6.90 12.33
C LEU A 489 22.92 -6.22 12.96
N VAL A 490 23.53 -5.24 12.28
CA VAL A 490 24.67 -4.47 12.82
C VAL A 490 24.30 -3.74 14.13
N PHE A 491 23.07 -3.24 14.24
CA PHE A 491 22.58 -2.58 15.46
C PHE A 491 21.94 -3.56 16.45
N LEU A 492 21.43 -4.70 15.97
CA LEU A 492 20.84 -5.72 16.82
C LEU A 492 21.90 -6.54 17.58
N ALA A 493 23.07 -6.78 16.99
CA ALA A 493 24.15 -7.51 17.62
C ALA A 493 24.59 -6.92 18.99
N PRO A 494 24.89 -5.61 19.13
CA PRO A 494 25.19 -5.03 20.44
C PRO A 494 23.97 -5.02 21.38
N ALA A 495 22.74 -4.88 20.86
CA ALA A 495 21.52 -4.99 21.67
C ALA A 495 21.39 -6.39 22.30
N VAL A 496 21.65 -7.45 21.52
CA VAL A 496 21.70 -8.84 22.00
C VAL A 496 22.83 -9.02 23.04
N GLY A 497 23.99 -8.39 22.83
CA GLY A 497 25.07 -8.39 23.83
C GLY A 497 24.63 -7.80 25.17
N PHE A 498 23.99 -6.62 25.17
CA PHE A 498 23.43 -6.01 26.38
C PHE A 498 22.34 -6.86 27.03
N TRP A 499 21.51 -7.52 26.23
CA TRP A 499 20.48 -8.43 26.70
C TRP A 499 21.05 -9.68 27.39
N LEU A 500 22.10 -10.28 26.82
CA LEU A 500 22.80 -11.44 27.40
C LEU A 500 23.48 -11.10 28.73
N VAL A 501 24.02 -9.90 28.84
CA VAL A 501 24.59 -9.38 30.09
C VAL A 501 23.47 -9.08 31.10
N TRP A 502 22.34 -8.55 30.66
CA TRP A 502 21.23 -8.18 31.54
C TRP A 502 20.44 -9.38 32.11
N GLN A 503 20.37 -10.51 31.39
CA GLN A 503 19.49 -11.63 31.75
C GLN A 503 19.88 -12.42 33.02
N HIS A 504 21.13 -12.38 33.46
CA HIS A 504 21.61 -13.20 34.60
C HIS A 504 20.90 -12.91 35.94
N ARG A 505 20.17 -11.78 36.05
CA ARG A 505 19.37 -11.39 37.23
C ARG A 505 17.87 -11.48 37.00
N ARG A 506 17.41 -12.18 35.95
CA ARG A 506 16.03 -12.13 35.46
C ARG A 506 15.43 -13.52 35.28
N THR A 507 14.10 -13.58 35.24
CA THR A 507 13.37 -14.84 35.11
C THR A 507 13.40 -15.35 33.66
N LEU A 508 13.24 -16.67 33.49
CA LEU A 508 12.99 -17.35 32.22
C LEU A 508 11.99 -16.63 31.31
N ARG A 509 10.94 -16.04 31.90
CA ARG A 509 9.90 -15.32 31.17
C ARG A 509 10.39 -14.00 30.59
N ALA A 510 11.27 -13.28 31.31
CA ALA A 510 11.84 -12.04 30.81
C ALA A 510 12.78 -12.29 29.60
N ILE A 511 13.47 -13.44 29.60
CA ILE A 511 14.30 -13.90 28.47
C ILE A 511 13.42 -14.28 27.28
N ALA A 512 12.30 -14.98 27.51
CA ALA A 512 11.37 -15.37 26.46
C ALA A 512 10.73 -14.14 25.78
N VAL A 513 10.29 -13.13 26.55
CA VAL A 513 9.70 -11.92 25.95
C VAL A 513 10.73 -11.15 25.14
N LEU A 514 11.96 -11.09 25.62
CA LEU A 514 13.03 -10.46 24.88
C LEU A 514 13.28 -11.17 23.54
N ALA A 515 13.41 -12.51 23.55
CA ALA A 515 13.58 -13.29 22.33
C ALA A 515 12.44 -13.08 21.34
N VAL A 516 11.19 -13.04 21.82
CA VAL A 516 10.02 -12.74 21.00
C VAL A 516 10.09 -11.32 20.43
N SER A 517 10.45 -10.31 21.23
CA SER A 517 10.60 -8.93 20.76
C SER A 517 11.69 -8.81 19.70
N THR A 518 12.82 -9.49 19.88
CA THR A 518 13.91 -9.57 18.89
C THR A 518 13.44 -10.20 17.58
N THR A 519 12.76 -11.34 17.66
CA THR A 519 12.22 -12.04 16.47
C THR A 519 11.18 -11.19 15.75
N LEU A 520 10.29 -10.51 16.48
CA LEU A 520 9.29 -9.62 15.89
C LEU A 520 9.93 -8.41 15.21
N LEU A 521 10.96 -7.80 15.82
CA LEU A 521 11.70 -6.70 15.21
C LEU A 521 12.40 -7.13 13.91
N LEU A 522 13.11 -8.27 13.92
CA LEU A 522 13.76 -8.79 12.71
C LEU A 522 12.77 -9.19 11.62
N SER A 523 11.69 -9.87 11.99
CA SER A 523 10.65 -10.28 11.04
C SER A 523 9.93 -9.06 10.48
N GLY A 524 9.64 -8.06 11.32
CA GLY A 524 9.05 -6.78 10.91
C GLY A 524 9.98 -6.00 9.99
N THR A 525 11.28 -5.98 10.25
CA THR A 525 12.26 -5.39 9.34
C THR A 525 12.29 -6.11 8.01
N TRP A 526 12.31 -7.45 8.01
CA TRP A 526 12.34 -8.24 6.79
C TRP A 526 11.09 -8.03 5.94
N VAL A 527 9.91 -8.16 6.55
CA VAL A 527 8.62 -7.92 5.87
C VAL A 527 8.55 -6.47 5.39
N GLY A 528 8.86 -5.49 6.23
CA GLY A 528 8.85 -4.08 5.84
C GLY A 528 9.83 -3.76 4.71
N ALA A 529 11.04 -4.33 4.75
CA ALA A 529 12.03 -4.17 3.69
C ALA A 529 11.56 -4.81 2.37
N LEU A 530 10.96 -6.01 2.42
CA LEU A 530 10.36 -6.64 1.25
C LEU A 530 9.21 -5.81 0.69
N THR A 531 8.28 -5.34 1.53
CA THR A 531 7.15 -4.52 1.06
C THR A 531 7.61 -3.22 0.41
N ILE A 532 8.59 -2.53 1.01
CA ILE A 532 9.15 -1.30 0.42
C ILE A 532 9.84 -1.64 -0.90
N TYR A 533 10.73 -2.63 -0.88
CA TYR A 533 11.46 -3.01 -2.08
C TYR A 533 10.51 -3.48 -3.19
N ASP A 534 9.49 -4.26 -2.88
CA ASP A 534 8.55 -4.78 -3.86
C ASP A 534 7.70 -3.68 -4.48
N ARG A 535 7.35 -2.65 -3.69
CA ARG A 535 6.61 -1.48 -4.17
C ARG A 535 7.38 -0.72 -5.25
N TYR A 536 8.68 -0.48 -5.04
CA TYR A 536 9.51 0.32 -5.96
C TYR A 536 10.17 -0.53 -7.06
N TYR A 537 10.53 -1.77 -6.73
CA TYR A 537 11.39 -2.63 -7.54
C TYR A 537 10.82 -4.05 -7.81
N GLY A 538 9.84 -4.53 -7.03
CA GLY A 538 9.30 -5.90 -7.15
C GLY A 538 8.19 -6.02 -8.19
N PRO A 539 8.00 -7.19 -8.82
CA PRO A 539 7.28 -7.32 -10.09
C PRO A 539 5.84 -6.81 -10.01
N ALA A 540 5.49 -5.81 -10.84
CA ALA A 540 4.15 -5.23 -10.85
C ALA A 540 3.12 -6.08 -11.64
N HIS A 541 3.61 -7.04 -12.41
CA HIS A 541 2.86 -8.08 -13.12
C HIS A 541 3.81 -9.26 -13.42
N PRO A 542 3.34 -10.42 -13.91
CA PRO A 542 4.19 -11.56 -14.18
C PRO A 542 5.37 -11.23 -15.11
N ALA A 543 6.47 -11.95 -14.91
CA ALA A 543 7.61 -11.90 -15.80
C ALA A 543 7.29 -12.56 -17.15
N SER A 544 8.01 -12.13 -18.18
CA SER A 544 8.01 -12.71 -19.50
C SER A 544 8.53 -14.14 -19.48
N THR A 545 8.05 -14.93 -20.43
CA THR A 545 8.55 -16.29 -20.69
C THR A 545 9.65 -16.32 -21.76
N ALA A 546 10.08 -15.16 -22.27
CA ALA A 546 11.14 -15.05 -23.25
C ALA A 546 12.45 -15.68 -22.72
N PRO A 547 13.11 -16.55 -23.49
CA PRO A 547 14.33 -17.20 -23.05
C PRO A 547 15.49 -16.21 -22.99
N ILE A 548 16.39 -16.40 -22.03
CA ILE A 548 17.70 -15.75 -22.04
C ILE A 548 18.50 -16.36 -23.19
N LEU A 549 18.86 -15.53 -24.18
CA LEU A 549 19.69 -15.95 -25.29
C LEU A 549 21.18 -15.84 -24.90
N PRO A 550 22.04 -16.80 -25.28
CA PRO A 550 23.48 -16.69 -25.06
C PRO A 550 24.09 -15.53 -25.87
N VAL A 551 25.31 -15.14 -25.51
CA VAL A 551 26.15 -14.21 -26.29
C VAL A 551 27.23 -15.02 -26.97
N ASP A 552 27.27 -14.99 -28.30
CA ASP A 552 28.40 -15.45 -29.11
C ASP A 552 29.19 -14.23 -29.62
N ARG A 553 28.62 -13.46 -30.54
CA ARG A 553 29.28 -12.26 -31.12
C ARG A 553 28.51 -10.97 -30.88
N VAL A 554 27.19 -11.04 -30.74
CA VAL A 554 26.33 -9.86 -30.50
C VAL A 554 25.82 -9.87 -29.07
N VAL A 555 26.09 -8.81 -28.32
CA VAL A 555 25.59 -8.61 -26.95
C VAL A 555 24.15 -8.12 -26.97
N TRP A 556 23.81 -7.16 -27.81
CA TRP A 556 22.43 -6.71 -28.03
C TRP A 556 22.31 -6.04 -29.38
N SER A 557 21.09 -5.98 -29.92
CA SER A 557 20.78 -5.27 -31.16
C SER A 557 19.34 -4.80 -31.17
N TRP A 558 19.08 -3.69 -31.85
CA TRP A 558 17.73 -3.18 -32.10
C TRP A 558 17.70 -2.34 -33.37
N ALA A 559 16.52 -2.33 -34.01
CA ALA A 559 16.30 -1.66 -35.28
C ALA A 559 15.44 -0.40 -35.10
N GLY A 560 15.67 0.60 -35.94
CA GLY A 560 14.93 1.86 -35.96
C GLY A 560 15.31 2.69 -37.19
N GLY A 561 14.87 3.95 -37.24
CA GLY A 561 15.13 4.82 -38.39
C GLY A 561 14.68 4.20 -39.72
N VAL A 562 13.58 3.44 -39.70
CA VAL A 562 13.11 2.65 -40.85
C VAL A 562 12.32 3.55 -41.79
N THR A 563 12.80 3.68 -43.02
CA THR A 563 12.15 4.46 -44.08
C THR A 563 11.49 3.53 -45.10
N THR A 564 11.06 4.07 -46.23
CA THR A 564 10.59 3.29 -47.38
C THR A 564 11.69 2.42 -47.99
N GLU A 565 12.95 2.85 -47.90
CA GLU A 565 14.06 2.22 -48.62
C GLU A 565 15.29 1.93 -47.75
N SER A 566 15.23 2.23 -46.46
CA SER A 566 16.36 2.03 -45.56
C SER A 566 15.93 1.64 -44.15
N ALA A 567 16.88 1.05 -43.42
CA ALA A 567 16.73 0.74 -42.01
C ALA A 567 18.08 0.89 -41.30
N VAL A 568 18.05 1.27 -40.03
CA VAL A 568 19.22 1.35 -39.17
C VAL A 568 19.15 0.24 -38.11
N VAL A 569 20.23 -0.51 -37.96
CA VAL A 569 20.41 -1.44 -36.86
C VAL A 569 21.63 -1.00 -36.06
N VAL A 570 21.44 -0.81 -34.75
CA VAL A 570 22.55 -0.54 -33.82
C VAL A 570 22.74 -1.77 -32.95
N ALA A 571 23.99 -2.17 -32.75
CA ALA A 571 24.33 -3.35 -31.97
C ALA A 571 25.57 -3.11 -31.11
N LYS A 572 25.64 -3.78 -29.97
CA LYS A 572 26.89 -3.95 -29.21
C LYS A 572 27.41 -5.36 -29.43
N LEU A 573 28.69 -5.46 -29.73
CA LEU A 573 29.37 -6.72 -30.02
C LEU A 573 30.17 -7.20 -28.81
N ALA A 574 30.53 -8.47 -28.84
CA ALA A 574 31.43 -9.08 -27.86
C ALA A 574 32.83 -8.48 -27.94
N GLU A 575 33.59 -8.61 -26.86
CA GLU A 575 34.95 -8.06 -26.77
C GLU A 575 35.86 -8.66 -27.86
N GLY A 576 36.69 -7.81 -28.47
CA GLY A 576 37.63 -8.21 -29.53
C GLY A 576 37.09 -8.13 -30.97
N ALA A 577 35.78 -7.89 -31.14
CA ALA A 577 35.17 -7.65 -32.45
C ALA A 577 35.72 -6.37 -33.12
N ARG A 578 36.04 -6.43 -34.41
CA ARG A 578 36.66 -5.29 -35.13
C ARG A 578 35.76 -4.66 -36.16
N ARG A 579 35.04 -5.49 -36.90
CA ARG A 579 34.14 -5.07 -37.98
C ARG A 579 32.83 -5.84 -37.96
N ALA A 580 31.77 -5.19 -38.40
CA ALA A 580 30.47 -5.83 -38.55
C ALA A 580 29.70 -5.30 -39.75
N ARG A 581 28.80 -6.12 -40.28
CA ARG A 581 27.83 -5.72 -41.31
C ARG A 581 26.48 -6.38 -41.07
N LEU A 582 25.44 -5.77 -41.64
CA LEU A 582 24.07 -6.25 -41.56
C LEU A 582 23.74 -7.06 -42.82
N GLY A 583 23.46 -8.35 -42.66
CA GLY A 583 22.82 -9.16 -43.69
C GLY A 583 21.30 -9.01 -43.58
N ILE A 584 20.62 -8.64 -44.65
CA ILE A 584 19.17 -8.38 -44.65
C ILE A 584 18.50 -8.97 -45.90
N ALA A 585 17.40 -9.70 -45.70
CA ALA A 585 16.65 -10.35 -46.78
C ALA A 585 15.14 -10.24 -46.56
N PRO A 586 14.33 -10.14 -47.63
CA PRO A 586 12.87 -10.18 -47.49
C PRO A 586 12.42 -11.45 -46.76
N SER A 587 11.48 -11.32 -45.82
CA SER A 587 10.95 -12.46 -45.05
C SER A 587 10.15 -13.45 -45.91
N ALA A 588 9.70 -13.02 -47.09
CA ALA A 588 8.98 -13.82 -48.07
C ALA A 588 9.72 -13.83 -49.42
N GLY A 589 9.85 -15.01 -50.02
CA GLY A 589 10.49 -15.22 -51.32
C GLY A 589 11.97 -15.62 -51.23
N ALA A 590 12.58 -15.91 -52.39
CA ALA A 590 13.98 -16.33 -52.53
C ALA A 590 14.92 -15.18 -52.93
N ALA A 591 14.56 -13.94 -52.60
CA ALA A 591 15.37 -12.78 -52.93
C ALA A 591 16.75 -12.87 -52.22
N PRO A 592 17.84 -12.45 -52.88
CA PRO A 592 19.18 -12.58 -52.32
C PRO A 592 19.34 -11.71 -51.07
N VAL A 593 20.13 -12.21 -50.11
CA VAL A 593 20.59 -11.46 -48.94
C VAL A 593 21.36 -10.23 -49.43
N ARG A 594 20.94 -9.05 -48.99
CA ARG A 594 21.67 -7.80 -49.17
C ARG A 594 22.56 -7.58 -47.96
N SER A 595 23.71 -6.97 -48.15
CA SER A 595 24.59 -6.59 -47.05
C SER A 595 24.73 -5.09 -46.98
N SER A 596 24.73 -4.53 -45.77
CA SER A 596 25.25 -3.17 -45.56
C SER A 596 26.74 -3.12 -45.87
N PRO A 597 27.33 -1.92 -46.03
CA PRO A 597 28.77 -1.75 -45.90
C PRO A 597 29.29 -2.37 -44.59
N GLU A 598 30.54 -2.79 -44.61
CA GLU A 598 31.25 -3.24 -43.42
C GLU A 598 31.68 -2.02 -42.60
N GLU A 599 31.26 -1.98 -41.34
CA GLU A 599 31.44 -0.88 -40.41
C GLU A 599 32.50 -1.23 -39.37
N VAL A 600 33.30 -0.23 -38.98
CA VAL A 600 34.29 -0.37 -37.90
C VAL A 600 33.57 -0.27 -36.56
N VAL A 601 33.87 -1.20 -35.66
CA VAL A 601 33.29 -1.25 -34.32
C VAL A 601 33.88 -0.10 -33.49
N GLY A 602 33.00 0.65 -32.82
CA GLY A 602 33.39 1.73 -31.91
C GLY A 602 34.21 1.21 -30.73
N ALA A 603 34.97 2.10 -30.08
CA ALA A 603 35.81 1.74 -28.93
C ALA A 603 35.03 1.14 -27.73
N ASP A 604 33.73 1.40 -27.66
CA ASP A 604 32.77 0.88 -26.69
C ASP A 604 32.12 -0.45 -27.11
N GLY A 605 32.54 -1.02 -28.25
CA GLY A 605 31.98 -2.22 -28.85
C GLY A 605 30.65 -1.98 -29.58
N VAL A 606 30.22 -0.74 -29.79
CA VAL A 606 28.96 -0.40 -30.46
C VAL A 606 29.19 -0.13 -31.94
N VAL A 607 28.28 -0.61 -32.79
CA VAL A 607 28.31 -0.41 -34.24
C VAL A 607 26.93 -0.01 -34.75
N ARG A 608 26.89 0.96 -35.67
CA ARG A 608 25.69 1.39 -36.38
C ARG A 608 25.80 0.91 -37.83
N MET A 609 24.84 0.12 -38.28
CA MET A 609 24.79 -0.41 -39.64
C MET A 609 23.55 0.11 -40.35
N VAL A 610 23.71 0.56 -41.60
CA VAL A 610 22.61 1.12 -42.41
C VAL A 610 22.40 0.26 -43.65
N ALA A 611 21.21 -0.33 -43.77
CA ALA A 611 20.77 -0.99 -44.99
C ALA A 611 20.03 0.02 -45.88
N VAL A 612 20.33 0.02 -47.18
CA VAL A 612 19.74 0.93 -48.18
C VAL A 612 19.20 0.17 -49.39
N GLY A 613 18.35 0.83 -50.18
CA GLY A 613 17.73 0.28 -51.38
C GLY A 613 16.65 -0.78 -51.10
N LEU A 614 16.16 -0.88 -49.87
CA LEU A 614 15.09 -1.80 -49.49
C LEU A 614 13.80 -1.46 -50.26
N ALA A 615 12.93 -2.45 -50.45
CA ALA A 615 11.64 -2.25 -51.08
C ALA A 615 10.65 -1.67 -50.07
N PRO A 616 9.78 -0.70 -50.45
CA PRO A 616 8.75 -0.17 -49.57
C PRO A 616 7.75 -1.24 -49.08
N GLY A 617 7.19 -1.03 -47.88
CA GLY A 617 6.11 -1.86 -47.32
C GLY A 617 6.46 -3.34 -47.09
N THR A 618 7.74 -3.70 -47.13
CA THR A 618 8.21 -5.08 -47.21
C THR A 618 8.74 -5.55 -45.87
N ALA A 619 8.36 -6.76 -45.47
CA ALA A 619 8.90 -7.41 -44.26
C ALA A 619 10.29 -7.99 -44.56
N TYR A 620 11.24 -7.73 -43.67
CA TYR A 620 12.62 -8.18 -43.75
C TYR A 620 13.02 -8.94 -42.48
N ARG A 621 13.95 -9.86 -42.69
CA ARG A 621 14.75 -10.50 -41.66
C ARG A 621 16.19 -10.04 -41.77
N TYR A 622 16.84 -9.83 -40.64
CA TYR A 622 18.23 -9.42 -40.60
C TYR A 622 19.07 -10.24 -39.61
N GLU A 623 20.35 -10.38 -39.94
CA GLU A 623 21.38 -11.02 -39.15
C GLU A 623 22.61 -10.10 -39.12
N ILE A 624 23.39 -10.18 -38.05
CA ILE A 624 24.60 -9.38 -37.89
C ILE A 624 25.79 -10.31 -38.08
N GLU A 625 26.64 -9.95 -39.03
CA GLU A 625 27.91 -10.61 -39.29
C GLU A 625 29.03 -9.83 -38.62
N VAL A 626 29.86 -10.51 -37.85
CA VAL A 626 30.98 -9.93 -37.10
C VAL A 626 32.28 -10.62 -37.55
N ASP A 627 33.23 -9.83 -38.01
CA ASP A 627 34.53 -10.29 -38.53
C ASP A 627 34.43 -11.46 -39.53
N GLY A 628 33.46 -11.40 -40.44
CA GLY A 628 33.24 -12.42 -41.48
C GLY A 628 32.30 -13.56 -41.10
N VAL A 629 31.76 -13.58 -39.88
CA VAL A 629 30.96 -14.71 -39.34
C VAL A 629 29.63 -14.23 -38.77
N ALA A 630 28.52 -14.81 -39.22
CA ALA A 630 27.17 -14.50 -38.71
C ALA A 630 27.02 -14.86 -37.22
N ASP A 631 26.32 -14.03 -36.46
CA ASP A 631 25.94 -14.36 -35.08
C ASP A 631 24.84 -15.44 -35.06
N ALA A 632 25.08 -16.53 -34.35
CA ALA A 632 24.15 -17.64 -34.21
C ALA A 632 23.33 -17.59 -32.89
N SER A 633 23.60 -16.62 -32.01
CA SER A 633 23.19 -16.65 -30.60
C SER A 633 22.01 -15.74 -30.27
N ARG A 634 21.90 -14.60 -30.94
CA ARG A 634 20.84 -13.60 -30.76
C ARG A 634 19.62 -13.85 -31.64
N GLY A 635 19.70 -14.84 -32.53
CA GLY A 635 18.65 -15.18 -33.47
C GLY A 635 18.46 -14.12 -34.56
N VAL A 636 17.44 -14.31 -35.38
CA VAL A 636 17.13 -13.43 -36.51
C VAL A 636 16.29 -12.24 -36.02
N GLY A 637 16.66 -11.03 -36.44
CA GLY A 637 15.85 -9.83 -36.23
C GLY A 637 14.86 -9.60 -37.35
N GLU A 638 13.79 -8.87 -37.05
CA GLU A 638 12.70 -8.59 -38.00
C GLU A 638 12.41 -7.09 -38.05
N LEU A 639 12.02 -6.61 -39.24
CA LEU A 639 11.53 -5.25 -39.47
C LEU A 639 10.60 -5.20 -40.68
N ARG A 640 9.80 -4.14 -40.81
CA ARG A 640 9.04 -3.84 -42.02
C ARG A 640 9.35 -2.41 -42.46
N THR A 641 9.74 -2.23 -43.71
CA THR A 641 9.95 -0.89 -44.29
C THR A 641 8.64 -0.14 -44.41
N ALA A 642 8.70 1.19 -44.32
CA ALA A 642 7.52 2.02 -44.48
C ALA A 642 6.91 1.80 -45.88
N PRO A 643 5.57 1.73 -46.00
CA PRO A 643 4.92 1.67 -47.30
C PRO A 643 5.02 3.02 -48.00
N ASP A 644 5.10 2.99 -49.33
CA ASP A 644 4.98 4.17 -50.18
C ASP A 644 3.52 4.34 -50.61
N GLY A 645 2.80 5.25 -49.94
CA GLY A 645 1.38 5.51 -50.17
C GLY A 645 0.41 4.99 -49.10
N PRO A 646 -0.89 4.85 -49.41
CA PRO A 646 -1.91 4.44 -48.45
C PRO A 646 -1.68 3.03 -47.91
N ALA A 647 -1.68 2.89 -46.59
CA ALA A 647 -1.51 1.60 -45.94
C ALA A 647 -2.08 1.61 -44.52
N SER A 648 -2.67 0.49 -44.14
CA SER A 648 -3.10 0.26 -42.75
C SER A 648 -1.92 -0.15 -41.88
N MET A 649 -1.89 0.31 -40.64
CA MET A 649 -0.82 0.00 -39.69
C MET A 649 -1.30 0.01 -38.25
N THR A 650 -0.55 -0.66 -37.38
CA THR A 650 -0.71 -0.59 -35.92
C THR A 650 0.61 -0.18 -35.29
N VAL A 651 0.61 0.95 -34.58
CA VAL A 651 1.76 1.42 -33.81
C VAL A 651 1.48 1.21 -32.33
N ALA A 652 2.41 0.57 -31.63
CA ALA A 652 2.36 0.41 -30.18
C ALA A 652 3.19 1.52 -29.51
N PHE A 653 2.72 1.96 -28.34
CA PHE A 653 3.34 3.01 -27.54
C PHE A 653 3.50 2.51 -26.11
N GLY A 654 4.64 2.83 -25.52
CA GLY A 654 4.92 2.48 -24.13
C GLY A 654 5.98 3.41 -23.56
N GLY A 655 5.83 3.78 -22.31
CA GLY A 655 6.86 4.45 -21.53
C GLY A 655 6.83 3.94 -20.10
N CYS A 656 7.80 4.41 -19.31
CA CYS A 656 7.89 4.08 -17.90
C CYS A 656 8.24 2.60 -17.71
N ALA A 657 9.36 2.14 -18.27
CA ALA A 657 9.86 0.79 -18.04
C ALA A 657 10.94 0.76 -16.95
N ARG A 658 10.87 -0.15 -15.99
CA ARG A 658 11.96 -0.40 -15.05
C ARG A 658 13.23 -0.74 -15.81
N THR A 659 14.35 -0.34 -15.22
CA THR A 659 15.69 -0.60 -15.78
C THR A 659 15.92 -2.10 -15.96
N GLY A 660 16.00 -2.57 -17.21
CA GLY A 660 16.20 -3.98 -17.54
C GLY A 660 14.97 -4.86 -17.26
N SER A 661 13.77 -4.34 -17.55
CA SER A 661 12.53 -5.05 -17.29
C SER A 661 12.43 -6.38 -18.04
N ASN A 662 11.95 -7.40 -17.32
CA ASN A 662 11.53 -8.68 -17.90
C ASN A 662 10.02 -8.89 -17.77
N GLY A 663 9.21 -7.83 -17.86
CA GLY A 663 7.77 -7.92 -17.68
C GLY A 663 7.01 -8.58 -18.85
N ALA A 664 5.91 -9.30 -18.56
CA ALA A 664 5.05 -9.90 -19.59
C ALA A 664 4.37 -8.89 -20.55
N VAL A 665 4.33 -7.60 -20.20
CA VAL A 665 3.80 -6.54 -21.07
C VAL A 665 4.56 -6.45 -22.41
N PHE A 666 5.88 -6.72 -22.43
CA PHE A 666 6.66 -6.74 -23.67
C PHE A 666 6.29 -7.92 -24.57
N ASP A 667 5.91 -9.07 -23.98
CA ASP A 667 5.35 -10.19 -24.74
C ASP A 667 3.98 -9.83 -25.32
N ALA A 668 3.13 -9.13 -24.57
CA ALA A 668 1.82 -8.68 -25.04
C ALA A 668 1.95 -7.71 -26.22
N ILE A 669 2.89 -6.76 -26.16
CA ILE A 669 3.20 -5.84 -27.26
C ILE A 669 3.71 -6.63 -28.47
N ARG A 670 4.65 -7.58 -28.27
CA ARG A 670 5.19 -8.40 -29.37
C ARG A 670 4.11 -9.29 -30.01
N ALA A 671 3.17 -9.81 -29.22
CA ALA A 671 2.10 -10.68 -29.69
C ALA A 671 1.14 -9.99 -30.68
N ILE A 672 0.93 -8.67 -30.55
CA ILE A 672 0.11 -7.92 -31.49
C ILE A 672 0.84 -7.55 -32.80
N ARG A 673 2.16 -7.84 -32.90
CA ARG A 673 3.02 -7.60 -34.07
C ARG A 673 2.86 -6.18 -34.66
N PRO A 674 3.14 -5.12 -33.87
CA PRO A 674 3.00 -3.75 -34.35
C PRO A 674 4.03 -3.45 -35.44
N ASP A 675 3.69 -2.54 -36.36
CA ASP A 675 4.59 -2.08 -37.42
C ASP A 675 5.73 -1.20 -36.88
N LEU A 676 5.48 -0.53 -35.75
CA LEU A 676 6.43 0.30 -35.02
C LEU A 676 6.11 0.24 -33.52
N TYR A 677 7.16 0.22 -32.69
CA TYR A 677 7.05 0.47 -31.26
C TYR A 677 7.67 1.82 -30.92
N VAL A 678 6.90 2.72 -30.31
CA VAL A 678 7.36 4.05 -29.91
C VAL A 678 7.52 4.08 -28.39
N ILE A 679 8.75 4.35 -27.95
CA ILE A 679 9.07 4.58 -26.55
C ILE A 679 8.85 6.07 -26.27
N THR A 680 7.88 6.38 -25.41
CA THR A 680 7.43 7.76 -25.15
C THR A 680 8.18 8.45 -24.01
N GLY A 681 9.30 7.89 -23.56
CA GLY A 681 10.02 8.32 -22.36
C GLY A 681 10.26 7.18 -21.39
N ASP A 682 11.11 7.43 -20.39
CA ASP A 682 11.47 6.50 -19.31
C ASP A 682 11.74 5.07 -19.81
N VAL A 683 12.67 4.92 -20.76
CA VAL A 683 13.17 3.62 -21.19
C VAL A 683 13.90 2.88 -20.04
N HIS A 684 14.40 3.63 -19.05
CA HIS A 684 14.92 3.12 -17.79
C HIS A 684 14.71 4.10 -16.63
N TYR A 685 14.70 3.59 -15.39
CA TYR A 685 14.72 4.38 -14.15
C TYR A 685 16.13 4.39 -13.55
N GLY A 686 17.11 4.79 -14.37
CA GLY A 686 18.52 4.77 -14.01
C GLY A 686 18.98 5.95 -13.17
N ASN A 687 18.31 7.08 -13.35
CA ASN A 687 18.56 8.38 -12.72
C ASN A 687 20.04 8.76 -12.65
N PRO A 688 20.78 8.73 -13.79
CA PRO A 688 22.16 9.18 -13.80
C PRO A 688 22.22 10.64 -13.33
N ALA A 689 23.20 10.96 -12.49
CA ALA A 689 23.37 12.31 -11.93
C ALA A 689 24.69 12.97 -12.38
N GLU A 690 25.56 12.23 -13.05
CA GLU A 690 26.90 12.64 -13.45
C GLU A 690 27.03 12.66 -14.97
N ASN A 691 27.86 13.56 -15.50
CA ASN A 691 28.14 13.69 -16.93
C ASN A 691 29.05 12.56 -17.44
N ASP A 692 28.54 11.32 -17.41
CA ASP A 692 29.26 10.10 -17.77
C ASP A 692 28.51 9.31 -18.85
N VAL A 693 29.05 9.30 -20.06
CA VAL A 693 28.49 8.57 -21.22
C VAL A 693 28.41 7.06 -20.96
N GLU A 694 29.39 6.49 -20.25
CA GLU A 694 29.46 5.05 -19.99
C GLU A 694 28.38 4.63 -18.99
N ARG A 695 27.98 5.53 -18.08
CA ARG A 695 26.82 5.30 -17.21
C ARG A 695 25.54 5.11 -18.02
N PHE A 696 25.27 5.97 -19.01
CA PHE A 696 24.13 5.82 -19.93
C PHE A 696 24.26 4.58 -20.81
N ALA A 697 25.46 4.30 -21.33
CA ALA A 697 25.73 3.09 -22.11
C ALA A 697 25.41 1.80 -21.33
N SER A 698 25.77 1.76 -20.03
CA SER A 698 25.45 0.64 -19.15
C SER A 698 23.94 0.47 -18.92
N LEU A 699 23.21 1.58 -18.87
CA LEU A 699 21.75 1.61 -18.71
C LEU A 699 21.05 1.06 -19.95
N TYR A 700 21.44 1.52 -21.15
CA TYR A 700 21.00 0.91 -22.40
C TYR A 700 21.37 -0.57 -22.46
N GLY A 701 22.58 -0.94 -22.05
CA GLY A 701 22.99 -2.35 -21.97
C GLY A 701 22.04 -3.21 -21.12
N ARG A 702 21.61 -2.72 -19.95
CA ARG A 702 20.65 -3.44 -19.10
C ARG A 702 19.28 -3.60 -19.76
N VAL A 703 18.78 -2.56 -20.41
CA VAL A 703 17.50 -2.59 -21.13
C VAL A 703 17.56 -3.54 -22.33
N LEU A 704 18.60 -3.40 -23.16
CA LEU A 704 18.71 -4.11 -24.44
C LEU A 704 19.15 -5.57 -24.30
N THR A 705 19.56 -5.99 -23.10
CA THR A 705 19.89 -7.40 -22.79
C THR A 705 18.82 -8.11 -21.98
N ALA A 706 17.85 -7.40 -21.39
CA ALA A 706 16.75 -8.01 -20.67
C ALA A 706 15.89 -8.87 -21.62
N PRO A 707 15.55 -10.14 -21.31
CA PRO A 707 15.00 -11.06 -22.30
C PRO A 707 13.72 -10.57 -22.99
N ALA A 708 12.75 -10.06 -22.22
CA ALA A 708 11.49 -9.55 -22.77
C ALA A 708 11.69 -8.33 -23.69
N GLN A 709 12.46 -7.33 -23.22
CA GLN A 709 12.76 -6.11 -23.96
C GLN A 709 13.59 -6.41 -25.22
N ALA A 710 14.65 -7.20 -25.09
CA ALA A 710 15.50 -7.62 -26.20
C ALA A 710 14.72 -8.40 -27.26
N ALA A 711 13.77 -9.24 -26.86
CA ALA A 711 12.89 -9.95 -27.80
C ALA A 711 11.99 -8.99 -28.58
N LEU A 712 11.40 -7.99 -27.92
CA LEU A 712 10.59 -6.97 -28.60
C LEU A 712 11.44 -6.13 -29.57
N TYR A 713 12.53 -5.52 -29.10
CA TYR A 713 13.33 -4.57 -29.88
C TYR A 713 14.12 -5.18 -31.05
N ARG A 714 14.33 -6.50 -31.01
CA ARG A 714 14.89 -7.24 -32.14
C ARG A 714 13.83 -7.60 -33.21
N SER A 715 12.55 -7.67 -32.83
CA SER A 715 11.44 -8.10 -33.71
C SER A 715 10.57 -6.96 -34.25
N VAL A 716 10.67 -5.77 -33.66
CA VAL A 716 9.85 -4.60 -34.02
C VAL A 716 10.76 -3.37 -34.12
N PRO A 717 10.66 -2.55 -35.18
CA PRO A 717 11.36 -1.28 -35.27
C PRO A 717 10.97 -0.33 -34.13
N VAL A 718 11.94 0.43 -33.61
CA VAL A 718 11.76 1.35 -32.49
C VAL A 718 11.94 2.80 -32.93
N ALA A 719 11.05 3.68 -32.44
CA ALA A 719 11.32 5.11 -32.34
C ALA A 719 11.32 5.51 -30.86
N TYR A 720 12.22 6.40 -30.45
CA TYR A 720 12.43 6.70 -29.03
C TYR A 720 12.70 8.18 -28.82
N VAL A 721 12.04 8.77 -27.82
CA VAL A 721 12.38 10.06 -27.23
C VAL A 721 12.48 9.89 -25.72
N TRP A 722 13.43 10.56 -25.08
CA TRP A 722 13.61 10.48 -23.63
C TRP A 722 12.55 11.25 -22.86
N ASP A 723 12.43 10.91 -21.58
CA ASP A 723 11.87 11.76 -20.55
C ASP A 723 12.93 11.94 -19.44
N ASP A 724 12.57 12.41 -18.24
CA ASP A 724 13.53 12.76 -17.18
C ASP A 724 14.41 11.59 -16.75
N HIS A 725 13.86 10.42 -16.50
CA HIS A 725 14.63 9.29 -15.97
C HIS A 725 15.69 8.73 -16.92
N ASP A 726 15.52 9.04 -18.21
CA ASP A 726 16.46 8.73 -19.29
C ASP A 726 17.45 9.86 -19.59
N TYR A 727 17.13 11.07 -19.16
CA TYR A 727 17.91 12.27 -19.42
C TYR A 727 18.81 12.64 -18.22
N GLY A 728 18.38 12.34 -17.00
CA GLY A 728 19.10 12.66 -15.77
C GLY A 728 18.39 12.18 -14.51
N PRO A 729 18.54 12.89 -13.37
CA PRO A 729 17.74 12.66 -12.17
C PRO A 729 16.24 12.90 -12.41
N ASN A 730 15.40 12.53 -11.44
CA ASN A 730 13.95 12.83 -11.47
C ASN A 730 13.70 14.32 -11.72
N ASP A 731 12.71 14.64 -12.56
CA ASP A 731 12.35 15.99 -13.02
C ASP A 731 13.50 16.76 -13.70
N ALA A 732 14.51 16.07 -14.24
CA ALA A 732 15.64 16.72 -14.90
C ALA A 732 15.20 17.66 -16.03
N ASP A 733 15.92 18.76 -16.18
CA ASP A 733 15.63 19.82 -17.15
C ASP A 733 16.93 20.34 -17.79
N ALA A 734 16.89 21.49 -18.48
CA ALA A 734 18.07 22.04 -19.15
C ALA A 734 19.29 22.28 -18.23
N SER A 735 19.11 22.34 -16.91
CA SER A 735 20.18 22.51 -15.92
C SER A 735 20.91 21.21 -15.56
N ALA A 736 20.43 20.05 -16.02
CA ALA A 736 20.99 18.76 -15.65
C ALA A 736 22.46 18.63 -16.08
N PRO A 737 23.38 18.26 -15.16
CA PRO A 737 24.79 18.02 -15.49
C PRO A 737 25.00 16.93 -16.55
N THR A 738 24.04 16.01 -16.66
CA THR A 738 24.05 14.86 -17.56
C THR A 738 23.82 15.18 -19.03
N ARG A 739 23.38 16.39 -19.37
CA ARG A 739 22.92 16.76 -20.72
C ARG A 739 23.85 16.30 -21.85
N GLN A 740 25.15 16.56 -21.73
CA GLN A 740 26.13 16.21 -22.76
C GLN A 740 26.28 14.69 -22.88
N ALA A 741 26.40 13.99 -21.75
CA ALA A 741 26.50 12.55 -21.70
C ALA A 741 25.25 11.85 -22.26
N ALA A 742 24.05 12.30 -21.87
CA ALA A 742 22.78 11.76 -22.37
C ALA A 742 22.69 11.90 -23.90
N ARG A 743 23.03 13.08 -24.44
CA ARG A 743 23.01 13.33 -25.89
C ARG A 743 24.00 12.47 -26.66
N ALA A 744 25.23 12.35 -26.16
CA ALA A 744 26.28 11.54 -26.77
C ALA A 744 25.94 10.04 -26.73
N ALA A 745 25.41 9.56 -25.60
CA ALA A 745 24.96 8.18 -25.47
C ALA A 745 23.79 7.88 -26.42
N TYR A 746 22.81 8.78 -26.53
CA TYR A 746 21.67 8.64 -27.45
C TYR A 746 22.14 8.53 -28.91
N ALA A 747 23.01 9.42 -29.38
CA ALA A 747 23.53 9.41 -30.76
C ALA A 747 24.18 8.06 -31.14
N ARG A 748 24.89 7.49 -30.17
CA ARG A 748 25.72 6.30 -30.32
C ARG A 748 24.90 5.00 -30.22
N HIS A 749 23.92 4.94 -29.32
CA HIS A 749 23.22 3.70 -28.99
C HIS A 749 21.84 3.56 -29.63
N VAL A 750 21.18 4.66 -30.03
CA VAL A 750 19.79 4.65 -30.49
C VAL A 750 19.69 4.69 -32.02
N PRO A 751 18.99 3.75 -32.67
CA PRO A 751 18.69 3.81 -34.11
C PRO A 751 17.59 4.84 -34.40
N HIS A 752 17.93 6.13 -34.26
CA HIS A 752 16.99 7.24 -34.42
C HIS A 752 16.78 7.65 -35.90
N TYR A 753 15.66 8.32 -36.17
CA TYR A 753 15.43 9.06 -37.42
C TYR A 753 16.26 10.36 -37.44
N PRO A 754 16.38 11.06 -38.56
CA PRO A 754 17.10 12.34 -38.59
C PRO A 754 16.61 13.32 -37.51
N LEU A 755 17.52 13.77 -36.65
CA LEU A 755 17.22 14.65 -35.53
C LEU A 755 17.18 16.10 -36.02
N ALA A 756 16.06 16.78 -35.81
CA ALA A 756 15.87 18.16 -36.27
C ALA A 756 16.65 19.18 -35.43
N GLY A 757 17.07 18.81 -34.22
CA GLY A 757 17.98 19.61 -33.39
C GLY A 757 19.46 19.53 -33.81
N GLY A 758 19.80 18.72 -34.81
CA GLY A 758 21.19 18.52 -35.23
C GLY A 758 22.01 17.66 -34.26
N ALA A 759 23.34 17.65 -34.44
CA ALA A 759 24.25 16.77 -33.69
C ALA A 759 24.32 17.11 -32.19
N ASP A 760 24.28 18.41 -31.84
CA ASP A 760 24.48 18.89 -30.46
C ASP A 760 23.21 19.47 -29.81
N GLY A 761 22.08 19.50 -30.53
CA GLY A 761 20.80 20.01 -30.03
C GLY A 761 19.88 18.94 -29.45
N THR A 762 18.60 19.26 -29.33
CA THR A 762 17.57 18.37 -28.78
C THR A 762 17.25 17.20 -29.72
N ILE A 763 16.68 16.11 -29.18
CA ILE A 763 16.47 14.86 -29.95
C ILE A 763 15.10 14.77 -30.64
N HIS A 764 14.43 15.90 -30.83
CA HIS A 764 13.16 15.93 -31.56
C HIS A 764 13.36 15.48 -33.02
N GLN A 765 12.39 14.72 -33.52
CA GLN A 765 12.47 14.07 -34.82
C GLN A 765 11.08 13.90 -35.43
N ALA A 766 11.03 13.79 -36.74
CA ALA A 766 9.79 13.53 -37.45
C ALA A 766 10.03 12.63 -38.67
N PHE A 767 9.10 11.73 -38.94
CA PHE A 767 9.19 10.75 -40.02
C PHE A 767 7.80 10.31 -40.48
N THR A 768 7.73 9.62 -41.62
CA THR A 768 6.46 9.28 -42.27
C THR A 768 6.37 7.78 -42.51
N ILE A 769 5.20 7.20 -42.21
CA ILE A 769 4.85 5.83 -42.56
C ILE A 769 3.54 5.89 -43.35
N GLY A 770 3.58 5.49 -44.63
CA GLY A 770 2.46 5.67 -45.55
C GLY A 770 2.02 7.13 -45.61
N ARG A 771 0.75 7.42 -45.28
CA ARG A 771 0.19 8.79 -45.24
C ARG A 771 0.14 9.42 -43.84
N VAL A 772 0.88 8.88 -42.87
CA VAL A 772 0.87 9.37 -41.48
C VAL A 772 2.22 9.95 -41.09
N ARG A 773 2.19 11.17 -40.54
CA ARG A 773 3.36 11.86 -40.01
C ARG A 773 3.50 11.60 -38.51
N PHE A 774 4.64 11.12 -38.07
CA PHE A 774 5.01 11.03 -36.66
C PHE A 774 5.91 12.22 -36.29
N VAL A 775 5.62 12.87 -35.17
CA VAL A 775 6.36 14.02 -34.65
C VAL A 775 6.68 13.74 -33.19
N LEU A 776 7.96 13.54 -32.84
CA LEU A 776 8.42 13.27 -31.48
C LEU A 776 9.11 14.52 -30.92
N THR A 777 8.67 14.99 -29.76
CA THR A 777 9.21 16.19 -29.10
C THR A 777 10.02 15.85 -27.86
N ASP A 778 11.21 16.45 -27.74
CA ASP A 778 12.03 16.46 -26.54
C ASP A 778 11.50 17.52 -25.55
N THR A 779 11.03 17.08 -24.39
CA THR A 779 10.44 17.94 -23.35
C THR A 779 11.41 18.21 -22.21
N ARG A 780 12.70 17.83 -22.31
CA ARG A 780 13.66 17.90 -21.19
C ARG A 780 14.83 18.81 -21.48
N SER A 781 15.43 18.68 -22.66
CA SER A 781 16.68 19.37 -22.99
C SER A 781 16.64 20.88 -22.83
N GLU A 782 15.59 21.53 -23.30
CA GLU A 782 15.47 23.00 -23.25
C GLU A 782 14.49 23.48 -22.17
N ARG A 783 14.04 22.56 -21.30
CA ARG A 783 13.09 22.88 -20.24
C ARG A 783 13.77 23.79 -19.22
N THR A 784 13.12 24.90 -18.90
CA THR A 784 13.48 25.82 -17.81
C THR A 784 12.20 26.24 -17.11
N ALA A 785 12.25 27.05 -16.05
CA ALA A 785 11.01 27.56 -15.43
C ALA A 785 10.07 28.34 -16.38
N ALA A 786 10.53 28.79 -17.55
CA ALA A 786 9.77 29.64 -18.47
C ALA A 786 9.33 28.95 -19.79
N THR A 787 9.88 27.79 -20.13
CA THR A 787 9.63 27.12 -21.42
C THR A 787 9.81 25.61 -21.29
N MET A 788 8.99 24.84 -22.02
CA MET A 788 9.05 23.38 -22.07
C MET A 788 9.98 22.92 -23.18
N LEU A 789 9.85 23.51 -24.38
CA LEU A 789 10.55 23.05 -25.59
C LEU A 789 11.72 23.95 -25.99
N GLY A 790 11.84 25.14 -25.40
CA GLY A 790 12.76 26.17 -25.87
C GLY A 790 12.32 26.79 -27.21
N LYS A 791 12.94 27.91 -27.55
CA LYS A 791 12.52 28.74 -28.70
C LYS A 791 12.62 28.02 -30.05
N GLN A 792 13.70 27.26 -30.26
CA GLN A 792 13.98 26.66 -31.58
C GLN A 792 13.02 25.50 -31.89
N GLN A 793 12.89 24.56 -30.96
CA GLN A 793 12.02 23.41 -31.13
C GLN A 793 10.53 23.81 -31.09
N LEU A 794 10.13 24.79 -30.28
CA LEU A 794 8.77 25.32 -30.31
C LEU A 794 8.41 25.85 -31.71
N ALA A 795 9.27 26.68 -32.29
CA ALA A 795 9.03 27.25 -33.61
C ALA A 795 9.05 26.17 -34.72
N TRP A 796 9.91 25.16 -34.57
CA TRP A 796 9.92 23.99 -35.45
C TRP A 796 8.60 23.21 -35.36
N LEU A 797 8.14 22.89 -34.15
CA LEU A 797 6.92 22.11 -33.92
C LEU A 797 5.69 22.82 -34.50
N GLN A 798 5.57 24.13 -34.27
CA GLN A 798 4.49 24.94 -34.85
C GLN A 798 4.45 24.84 -36.38
N ARG A 799 5.61 24.94 -37.05
CA ARG A 799 5.68 24.79 -38.51
C ARG A 799 5.41 23.36 -38.97
N GLU A 800 5.94 22.38 -38.25
CA GLU A 800 5.81 20.96 -38.59
C GLU A 800 4.36 20.51 -38.50
N LEU A 801 3.64 20.83 -37.41
CA LEU A 801 2.23 20.47 -37.25
C LEU A 801 1.35 21.08 -38.34
N VAL A 802 1.60 22.34 -38.72
CA VAL A 802 0.84 23.03 -39.78
C VAL A 802 1.18 22.47 -41.17
N THR A 803 2.43 22.15 -41.44
CA THR A 803 2.86 21.62 -42.73
C THR A 803 2.40 20.17 -42.92
N ALA A 804 2.54 19.35 -41.87
CA ALA A 804 2.15 17.95 -41.87
C ALA A 804 0.62 17.80 -41.98
N SER A 805 -0.17 18.62 -41.28
CA SER A 805 -1.64 18.58 -41.37
C SER A 805 -2.19 18.85 -42.77
N ARG A 806 -1.41 19.54 -43.62
CA ARG A 806 -1.74 19.86 -45.00
C ARG A 806 -1.30 18.79 -46.01
N SER A 807 -0.28 18.01 -45.68
CA SER A 807 0.39 17.08 -46.61
C SER A 807 0.19 15.60 -46.26
N HIS A 808 -0.33 15.30 -45.07
CA HIS A 808 -0.52 13.94 -44.57
C HIS A 808 -1.98 13.73 -44.15
N ALA A 809 -2.44 12.49 -44.18
CA ALA A 809 -3.79 12.14 -43.76
C ALA A 809 -3.96 12.24 -42.24
N LEU A 810 -2.91 11.92 -41.47
CA LEU A 810 -2.86 12.01 -40.00
C LEU A 810 -1.49 12.51 -39.54
N VAL A 811 -1.49 13.29 -38.46
CA VAL A 811 -0.32 13.64 -37.67
C VAL A 811 -0.44 13.01 -36.28
N VAL A 812 0.55 12.22 -35.89
CA VAL A 812 0.68 11.65 -34.54
C VAL A 812 1.81 12.38 -33.83
N TRP A 813 1.46 13.20 -32.85
CA TRP A 813 2.41 13.93 -32.01
C TRP A 813 2.69 13.14 -30.73
N VAL A 814 3.92 12.68 -30.57
CA VAL A 814 4.41 11.98 -29.39
C VAL A 814 5.09 12.99 -28.46
N ASN A 815 4.51 13.15 -27.28
CA ASN A 815 4.87 14.14 -26.28
C ASN A 815 5.04 13.46 -24.91
N PRO A 816 6.26 13.30 -24.37
CA PRO A 816 6.49 12.55 -23.14
C PRO A 816 5.65 13.03 -21.95
N ALA A 817 5.59 14.35 -21.73
CA ALA A 817 4.93 14.95 -20.58
C ALA A 817 3.39 15.08 -20.71
N PRO A 818 2.59 14.96 -19.63
CA PRO A 818 1.13 15.10 -19.70
C PRO A 818 0.68 16.49 -20.20
N TRP A 819 -0.24 16.51 -21.17
CA TRP A 819 -0.77 17.75 -21.77
C TRP A 819 -1.92 18.36 -20.96
N VAL A 820 -2.86 17.51 -20.52
CA VAL A 820 -4.07 17.92 -19.83
C VAL A 820 -3.78 18.08 -18.35
N ALA A 821 -3.64 19.31 -17.87
CA ALA A 821 -3.37 19.62 -16.48
C ALA A 821 -3.80 21.05 -16.13
N PRO A 822 -4.23 21.33 -14.88
CA PRO A 822 -4.48 22.68 -14.42
C PRO A 822 -3.21 23.53 -14.45
N ALA A 823 -3.35 24.82 -14.76
CA ALA A 823 -2.23 25.74 -14.76
C ALA A 823 -1.71 25.94 -13.33
N SER A 824 -0.44 25.61 -13.07
CA SER A 824 0.20 25.83 -11.79
C SER A 824 1.73 25.90 -11.93
N PRO A 825 2.41 26.94 -11.42
CA PRO A 825 3.86 27.06 -11.52
C PRO A 825 4.61 25.88 -10.89
N GLY A 826 5.71 25.46 -11.51
CA GLY A 826 6.60 24.43 -10.96
C GLY A 826 6.13 22.99 -11.13
N ARG A 827 5.04 22.75 -11.87
CA ARG A 827 4.66 21.39 -12.28
C ARG A 827 5.62 20.83 -13.34
N ASP A 828 5.79 19.52 -13.31
CA ASP A 828 6.61 18.77 -14.28
C ASP A 828 5.84 18.37 -15.56
N ASP A 829 4.57 18.77 -15.68
CA ASP A 829 3.72 18.59 -16.84
C ASP A 829 3.45 19.92 -17.58
N TRP A 830 2.68 19.88 -18.68
CA TRP A 830 2.35 21.09 -19.43
C TRP A 830 1.49 22.11 -18.65
N GLY A 831 0.93 21.75 -17.49
CA GLY A 831 0.30 22.68 -16.56
C GLY A 831 1.30 23.67 -15.93
N GLY A 832 2.58 23.32 -15.89
CA GLY A 832 3.69 24.22 -15.51
C GLY A 832 4.01 25.29 -16.56
N TYR A 833 3.54 25.10 -17.80
CA TYR A 833 3.90 25.90 -18.97
C TYR A 833 2.67 26.46 -19.71
N PRO A 834 1.72 27.10 -19.01
CA PRO A 834 0.42 27.45 -19.57
C PRO A 834 0.54 28.39 -20.78
N ASP A 835 1.49 29.33 -20.77
CA ASP A 835 1.66 30.30 -21.86
C ASP A 835 2.21 29.64 -23.14
N GLU A 836 3.16 28.72 -23.00
CA GLU A 836 3.69 27.97 -24.15
C GLU A 836 2.67 26.97 -24.68
N ARG A 837 1.93 26.30 -23.79
CA ARG A 837 0.79 25.44 -24.13
C ARG A 837 -0.27 26.20 -24.92
N ALA A 838 -0.65 27.39 -24.45
CA ALA A 838 -1.63 28.24 -25.11
C ALA A 838 -1.16 28.71 -26.50
N ARG A 839 0.13 29.06 -26.66
CA ARG A 839 0.71 29.41 -27.98
C ARG A 839 0.64 28.25 -28.97
N LEU A 840 0.94 27.03 -28.53
CA LEU A 840 0.82 25.83 -29.38
C LEU A 840 -0.64 25.54 -29.74
N ALA A 841 -1.52 25.54 -28.74
CA ALA A 841 -2.96 25.36 -28.94
C ALA A 841 -3.54 26.39 -29.93
N ALA A 842 -3.20 27.67 -29.76
CA ALA A 842 -3.62 28.73 -30.68
C ALA A 842 -3.07 28.55 -32.10
N THR A 843 -1.86 27.99 -32.26
CA THR A 843 -1.29 27.67 -33.58
C THR A 843 -2.08 26.56 -34.27
N ILE A 844 -2.40 25.49 -33.54
CA ILE A 844 -3.19 24.35 -34.02
C ILE A 844 -4.59 24.82 -34.43
N ALA A 845 -5.25 25.59 -33.56
CA ALA A 845 -6.57 26.16 -33.78
C ALA A 845 -6.59 27.13 -34.97
N GLY A 846 -5.69 28.12 -34.98
CA GLY A 846 -5.63 29.16 -36.01
C GLY A 846 -5.28 28.63 -37.40
N ALA A 847 -4.52 27.53 -37.49
CA ALA A 847 -4.22 26.86 -38.75
C ALA A 847 -5.30 25.84 -39.18
N GLY A 848 -6.34 25.62 -38.37
CA GLY A 848 -7.42 24.68 -38.67
C GLY A 848 -6.93 23.23 -38.75
N VAL A 849 -5.95 22.85 -37.92
CA VAL A 849 -5.45 21.46 -37.87
C VAL A 849 -6.52 20.56 -37.26
N ARG A 850 -6.99 19.56 -38.03
CA ARG A 850 -8.09 18.65 -37.62
C ARG A 850 -7.71 17.18 -37.60
N ASN A 851 -6.54 16.83 -38.12
CA ASN A 851 -6.03 15.48 -38.27
C ASN A 851 -4.82 15.23 -37.35
N LEU A 852 -4.95 15.63 -36.09
CA LEU A 852 -3.90 15.49 -35.07
C LEU A 852 -4.36 14.55 -33.97
N VAL A 853 -3.47 13.65 -33.56
CA VAL A 853 -3.58 12.83 -32.35
C VAL A 853 -2.32 13.05 -31.52
N MET A 854 -2.48 13.20 -30.21
CA MET A 854 -1.35 13.19 -29.28
C MET A 854 -1.21 11.83 -28.59
N VAL A 855 0.02 11.37 -28.37
CA VAL A 855 0.32 10.26 -27.47
C VAL A 855 1.33 10.71 -26.42
N SER A 856 1.05 10.41 -25.14
CA SER A 856 1.88 10.81 -24.00
C SER A 856 2.26 9.66 -23.07
N GLY A 857 3.39 9.86 -22.36
CA GLY A 857 3.94 8.95 -21.35
C GLY A 857 3.73 9.48 -19.93
N ASP A 858 4.74 9.28 -19.07
CA ASP A 858 4.98 9.86 -17.72
C ASP A 858 3.92 9.57 -16.63
N ALA A 859 2.64 9.60 -16.96
CA ALA A 859 1.54 9.59 -16.00
C ALA A 859 1.32 8.26 -15.27
N HIS A 860 2.09 7.22 -15.61
CA HIS A 860 1.94 5.84 -15.10
C HIS A 860 0.50 5.30 -15.21
N MET A 861 -0.18 5.62 -16.30
CA MET A 861 -1.56 5.23 -16.56
C MET A 861 -1.86 5.14 -18.04
N VAL A 862 -2.91 4.40 -18.34
CA VAL A 862 -3.65 4.52 -19.59
C VAL A 862 -4.80 5.50 -19.39
N ALA A 863 -4.96 6.43 -20.33
CA ALA A 863 -6.11 7.33 -20.38
C ALA A 863 -6.35 7.76 -21.84
N VAL A 864 -7.59 8.13 -22.16
CA VAL A 864 -7.94 8.68 -23.47
C VAL A 864 -8.76 9.95 -23.28
N ASP A 865 -8.45 10.98 -24.05
CA ASP A 865 -9.31 12.15 -24.22
C ASP A 865 -9.72 12.29 -25.68
N ASP A 866 -11.00 12.57 -25.91
CA ASP A 866 -11.57 12.75 -27.24
C ASP A 866 -11.33 14.14 -27.85
N GLY A 867 -10.64 15.01 -27.13
CA GLY A 867 -10.38 16.40 -27.51
C GLY A 867 -11.20 17.41 -26.72
N THR A 868 -12.09 16.96 -25.84
CA THR A 868 -12.88 17.84 -24.97
C THR A 868 -11.98 18.64 -24.01
N ASN A 869 -10.86 18.07 -23.55
CA ASN A 869 -10.02 18.69 -22.52
C ASN A 869 -8.63 19.13 -23.03
N THR A 870 -8.37 19.07 -24.33
CA THR A 870 -7.04 19.37 -24.90
C THR A 870 -6.95 20.74 -25.60
N GLY A 871 -8.05 21.50 -25.68
CA GLY A 871 -8.18 22.69 -26.53
C GLY A 871 -7.30 23.90 -26.18
N TYR A 872 -7.12 24.22 -24.89
CA TYR A 872 -6.29 25.32 -24.32
C TYR A 872 -6.18 26.65 -25.13
N SER A 873 -7.18 26.94 -25.95
CA SER A 873 -7.32 28.08 -26.86
C SER A 873 -8.79 28.20 -27.28
N ASP A 874 -9.14 29.20 -28.08
CA ASP A 874 -10.51 29.39 -28.58
C ASP A 874 -10.93 28.35 -29.66
N GLY A 875 -10.03 27.46 -30.05
CA GLY A 875 -10.29 26.38 -31.00
C GLY A 875 -10.66 25.04 -30.36
N PRO A 876 -11.12 24.09 -31.17
CA PRO A 876 -11.38 22.73 -30.70
C PRO A 876 -10.06 22.01 -30.36
N GLY A 877 -10.12 21.11 -29.38
CA GLY A 877 -9.00 20.22 -29.06
C GLY A 877 -8.81 19.10 -30.08
N PHE A 878 -7.92 18.19 -29.71
CA PHE A 878 -7.51 17.02 -30.49
C PHE A 878 -7.49 15.76 -29.59
N PRO A 879 -7.75 14.57 -30.14
CA PRO A 879 -7.68 13.32 -29.36
C PRO A 879 -6.29 13.07 -28.77
N LEU A 880 -6.26 12.47 -27.58
CA LEU A 880 -5.05 12.18 -26.83
C LEU A 880 -5.11 10.78 -26.21
N LEU A 881 -4.00 10.05 -26.25
CA LEU A 881 -3.80 8.77 -25.57
C LEU A 881 -2.61 8.86 -24.59
N HIS A 882 -2.80 8.50 -23.32
CA HIS A 882 -1.69 8.15 -22.43
C HIS A 882 -1.39 6.65 -22.55
N ALA A 883 -0.10 6.33 -22.69
CA ALA A 883 0.40 4.98 -22.97
C ALA A 883 1.48 4.54 -21.96
N ALA A 884 1.20 4.70 -20.68
CA ALA A 884 2.02 4.26 -19.55
C ALA A 884 1.21 3.24 -18.70
N ALA A 885 1.76 2.44 -17.79
CA ALA A 885 3.07 2.51 -17.19
C ALA A 885 4.05 1.39 -17.55
N LEU A 886 3.83 0.59 -18.60
CA LEU A 886 4.59 -0.64 -18.87
C LEU A 886 4.72 -1.55 -17.65
N ASP A 887 5.67 -1.37 -16.74
CA ASP A 887 5.86 -2.17 -15.52
C ASP A 887 6.06 -1.32 -14.24
N ARG A 888 5.82 -0.02 -14.33
CA ARG A 888 5.87 0.90 -13.18
C ARG A 888 4.55 0.87 -12.41
N PRO A 889 4.55 1.08 -11.08
CA PRO A 889 3.33 1.15 -10.30
C PRO A 889 2.38 2.21 -10.88
N GLY A 890 1.09 1.92 -10.88
CA GLY A 890 0.08 2.83 -11.41
C GLY A 890 0.09 4.18 -10.69
N GLY A 891 0.03 5.26 -11.47
CA GLY A 891 -0.10 6.63 -11.01
C GLY A 891 -1.25 7.34 -11.71
N VAL A 892 -1.53 8.58 -11.32
CA VAL A 892 -2.47 9.44 -12.04
C VAL A 892 -1.87 10.84 -12.10
N LYS A 893 -1.66 11.37 -13.31
CA LYS A 893 -1.23 12.75 -13.54
C LYS A 893 -2.18 13.44 -14.49
N GLY A 894 -2.48 14.72 -14.23
CA GLY A 894 -3.31 15.52 -15.12
C GLY A 894 -4.81 15.22 -15.06
N GLY A 895 -5.50 15.53 -16.16
CA GLY A 895 -6.94 15.35 -16.34
C GLY A 895 -7.77 16.63 -16.18
N PRO A 896 -9.11 16.54 -16.36
CA PRO A 896 -9.88 15.32 -16.62
C PRO A 896 -9.67 14.74 -18.03
N TYR A 897 -9.86 13.42 -18.17
CA TYR A 897 -9.81 12.70 -19.45
C TYR A 897 -11.19 12.11 -19.75
N SER A 898 -11.76 12.36 -20.93
CA SER A 898 -13.15 11.96 -21.24
C SER A 898 -13.37 10.44 -21.29
N GLY A 899 -12.34 9.66 -21.65
CA GLY A 899 -12.36 8.20 -21.61
C GLY A 899 -12.07 7.59 -20.23
N GLY A 900 -11.89 8.41 -19.19
CA GLY A 900 -11.48 7.98 -17.86
C GLY A 900 -9.98 7.72 -17.75
N VAL A 901 -9.57 7.34 -16.54
CA VAL A 901 -8.17 7.06 -16.18
C VAL A 901 -8.06 5.65 -15.62
N PHE A 902 -7.07 4.91 -16.10
CA PHE A 902 -6.80 3.54 -15.72
C PHE A 902 -5.38 3.47 -15.12
N PRO A 903 -5.22 3.72 -13.81
CA PRO A 903 -3.94 3.52 -13.17
C PRO A 903 -3.63 2.03 -13.16
N GLY A 904 -2.37 1.67 -13.40
CA GLY A 904 -1.93 0.29 -13.23
C GLY A 904 -0.64 -0.02 -13.98
N ALA A 905 0.05 -1.05 -13.51
CA ALA A 905 1.20 -1.59 -14.20
C ALA A 905 0.77 -2.58 -15.28
N GLY A 906 1.71 -2.95 -16.14
CA GLY A 906 1.49 -3.89 -17.23
C GLY A 906 0.67 -3.28 -18.35
N GLN A 907 0.77 -1.98 -18.62
CA GLN A 907 -0.12 -1.29 -19.56
C GLN A 907 0.63 -0.64 -20.70
N PHE A 908 0.01 -0.61 -21.88
CA PHE A 908 0.55 0.00 -23.09
C PHE A 908 -0.58 0.54 -23.97
N GLY A 909 -0.25 1.43 -24.90
CA GLY A 909 -1.19 2.03 -25.85
C GLY A 909 -0.95 1.57 -27.29
N THR A 910 -1.97 1.66 -28.13
CA THR A 910 -1.84 1.48 -29.58
C THR A 910 -2.63 2.53 -30.34
N VAL A 911 -2.07 3.00 -31.46
CA VAL A 911 -2.78 3.76 -32.49
C VAL A 911 -2.84 2.88 -33.73
N SER A 912 -4.05 2.44 -34.09
CA SER A 912 -4.31 1.68 -35.31
C SER A 912 -4.92 2.60 -36.36
N VAL A 913 -4.37 2.57 -37.56
CA VAL A 913 -4.84 3.34 -38.71
C VAL A 913 -5.30 2.38 -39.79
N THR A 914 -6.57 2.48 -40.19
CA THR A 914 -7.10 1.80 -41.36
C THR A 914 -7.12 2.80 -42.51
N ASP A 915 -6.24 2.60 -43.47
CA ASP A 915 -6.14 3.42 -44.68
C ASP A 915 -6.16 2.51 -45.91
N THR A 916 -7.25 2.62 -46.68
CA THR A 916 -7.49 1.88 -47.92
C THR A 916 -7.25 2.74 -49.16
N GLY A 917 -6.68 3.94 -49.02
CA GLY A 917 -6.49 4.90 -50.11
C GLY A 917 -7.75 5.69 -50.49
N GLY A 918 -8.83 5.55 -49.71
CA GLY A 918 -10.07 6.31 -49.89
C GLY A 918 -9.94 7.77 -49.43
N SER A 919 -11.08 8.48 -49.47
CA SER A 919 -11.23 9.87 -49.01
C SER A 919 -11.34 10.02 -47.48
N SER A 920 -11.17 8.93 -46.73
CA SER A 920 -11.13 8.94 -45.27
C SER A 920 -10.21 7.84 -44.73
N ILE A 921 -9.68 8.08 -43.53
CA ILE A 921 -8.97 7.08 -42.73
C ILE A 921 -9.71 6.87 -41.42
N GLU A 922 -9.71 5.65 -40.91
CA GLU A 922 -10.20 5.33 -39.57
C GLU A 922 -9.01 5.23 -38.61
N VAL A 923 -9.12 5.88 -37.46
CA VAL A 923 -8.11 5.84 -36.40
C VAL A 923 -8.75 5.25 -35.15
N THR A 924 -8.09 4.26 -34.55
CA THR A 924 -8.48 3.67 -33.28
C THR A 924 -7.35 3.83 -32.26
N LEU A 925 -7.61 4.56 -31.19
CA LEU A 925 -6.78 4.63 -29.98
C LEU A 925 -7.22 3.51 -29.05
N THR A 926 -6.28 2.75 -28.50
CA THR A 926 -6.60 1.67 -27.55
C THR A 926 -5.55 1.61 -26.46
N GLY A 927 -5.99 1.57 -25.21
CA GLY A 927 -5.15 1.23 -24.08
C GLY A 927 -5.43 -0.20 -23.62
N ARG A 928 -4.38 -0.96 -23.32
CA ARG A 928 -4.44 -2.38 -22.98
C ARG A 928 -3.61 -2.70 -21.75
N ASP A 929 -4.02 -3.74 -21.03
CA ASP A 929 -3.14 -4.40 -20.06
C ASP A 929 -2.31 -5.53 -20.71
N TRP A 930 -1.39 -6.12 -19.94
CA TRP A 930 -0.48 -7.18 -20.34
C TRP A 930 -1.19 -8.50 -20.66
N ARG A 931 -2.46 -8.65 -20.28
CA ARG A 931 -3.31 -9.78 -20.66
C ARG A 931 -3.96 -9.56 -22.03
N GLY A 932 -3.79 -8.38 -22.62
CA GLY A 932 -4.45 -7.95 -23.84
C GLY A 932 -5.86 -7.39 -23.62
N THR A 933 -6.32 -7.27 -22.37
CA THR A 933 -7.62 -6.68 -22.05
C THR A 933 -7.62 -5.23 -22.44
N VAL A 934 -8.62 -4.82 -23.22
CA VAL A 934 -8.83 -3.43 -23.58
C VAL A 934 -9.39 -2.69 -22.37
N LEU A 935 -8.63 -1.70 -21.88
CA LEU A 935 -9.03 -0.84 -20.76
C LEU A 935 -9.88 0.33 -21.25
N VAL A 936 -9.45 0.94 -22.35
CA VAL A 936 -10.13 2.07 -22.99
C VAL A 936 -9.92 2.01 -24.50
N GLN A 937 -10.91 2.45 -25.26
CA GLN A 937 -10.82 2.52 -26.70
C GLN A 937 -11.61 3.71 -27.23
N GLN A 938 -11.03 4.43 -28.17
CA GLN A 938 -11.72 5.47 -28.91
C GLN A 938 -11.45 5.30 -30.41
N ARG A 939 -12.51 5.37 -31.20
CA ARG A 939 -12.44 5.27 -32.66
C ARG A 939 -13.07 6.51 -33.29
N PHE A 940 -12.43 7.03 -34.33
CA PHE A 940 -12.94 8.16 -35.11
C PHE A 940 -12.43 8.09 -36.55
N THR A 941 -13.12 8.80 -37.43
CA THR A 941 -12.80 8.87 -38.86
C THR A 941 -12.35 10.28 -39.21
N LEU A 942 -11.27 10.38 -39.96
CA LEU A 942 -10.75 11.64 -40.47
C LEU A 942 -10.86 11.67 -42.00
N PRO A 943 -11.16 12.81 -42.62
CA PRO A 943 -11.04 12.93 -44.07
C PRO A 943 -9.57 12.72 -44.47
N ALA A 944 -9.35 11.80 -45.40
CA ALA A 944 -8.06 11.60 -46.01
C ALA A 944 -7.89 12.68 -47.08
N ARG A 945 -6.83 13.47 -46.95
CA ARG A 945 -6.49 14.49 -47.94
C ARG A 945 -5.67 13.90 -49.07
#